data_AF-A0A7K0K0Z1-F1
#
_entry.id   AF-A0A7K0K0Z1-F1
#
_cell.length_a   1.000
_cell.length_b   1.000
_cell.length_c   1.000
_cell.angle_alpha   90.00
_cell.angle_beta   90.00
_cell.angle_gamma   90.00
#
_symmetry.space_group_name_H-M   'P 1'
#
loop_
_entity.id
_entity.type
_entity.pdbx_description
1 polymer ?
#
loop_
_entity_poly.entity_id
_entity_poly.type
_entity_poly.pdbx_seq_one_letter_code
_entity_poly.pdbx_strand_id
1 'polypeptide(L)'
;MRLNSSRETREVAAGVAATRTGRSSAIMAAGTLVSRILGFARQWLLVAAIGGFGIADAFNTANTLPNTLYNLLAGGVLNAILVPTIVRALSKNRGKEGTDQVNALLTLASIILLGMVVVTVMLALPIVMLYGGGMPDDLFNLTVIFALWCLPQIFFYGTYALLGQVLNSLSSFGPYMWAPVVNNVIGITGLVLFIRLYGTAPAENFDTSTWDAPKIALLAGSMTLGIALQALVLLFPLKRLGFQLRANFQWRGLGFRHTGKVAAWAFAGIFANALMNLIATRIGSEANGAGNLAGEFYPATSLFGYATMLYMLPQSLVTISVSTAVFTAMAYHATQNDFPALSEDYLKALRLSSLFTILLAGMLIVGALPLANFTASALPPEQAQALATVLVILSLGIPGQTIFSTNTRVFYSLEDTRTQFLVTLPAPVLTGLFALVARFALPPDYWLEVTLIGEPLSLLVGGLIGLALLRRRGISAHVIRDASSHYLRCLVAVVLAGIPAWLVLYGVFEVPDENYTIADTFFSGFIRSLLVGFIMGSLYFFLTWVFNVTEVRDTVKTFADKVGRRPAGTATLGENERSAMSTDTSATESASWKAGTRNVFSQSFADARQAAQDNDNAVKVAAEESKLTVKIVAVGVALVCIIALVVWFWPRPQATTANETLDLSPQSELKVVPDAAPAPLPIAGVTSISGKNDGWDNAEMAPLAIDGKPETSWRTDAMRTSTLVDGRGFGLAINLGEAPVKVRKVIVTSSAKGGVLELRQTTAQDPSGGALLGSLPLADTVTYELAEPVETNQLVLWSTEMPTGPGGGFRLTVSEVQVLG
;
A
#
# COMPACT_ATOMS: atom_id res chain seq x y z
N MET A 1 -48.50 -30.49 -24.24
CA MET A 1 -48.92 -29.35 -23.39
C MET A 1 -48.23 -29.26 -22.01
N ARG A 2 -47.51 -30.28 -21.49
CA ARG A 2 -46.85 -30.23 -20.17
C ARG A 2 -45.41 -29.65 -20.13
N LEU A 3 -44.83 -29.27 -21.28
CA LEU A 3 -43.43 -28.80 -21.36
C LEU A 3 -43.24 -27.28 -21.27
N ASN A 4 -44.29 -26.45 -21.44
CA ASN A 4 -44.16 -24.99 -21.34
C ASN A 4 -44.27 -24.45 -19.91
N SER A 5 -45.05 -25.09 -19.03
CA SER A 5 -45.25 -24.62 -17.65
C SER A 5 -43.95 -24.63 -16.82
N SER A 6 -43.00 -25.53 -17.13
CA SER A 6 -41.70 -25.64 -16.45
C SER A 6 -40.70 -24.58 -16.88
N ARG A 7 -40.89 -23.97 -18.05
CA ARG A 7 -40.02 -22.90 -18.58
C ARG A 7 -40.46 -21.54 -18.04
N GLU A 8 -41.76 -21.26 -18.03
CA GLU A 8 -42.32 -20.05 -17.41
C GLU A 8 -42.12 -20.03 -15.88
N THR A 9 -42.31 -21.16 -15.18
CA THR A 9 -41.99 -21.21 -13.74
C THR A 9 -40.49 -21.08 -13.45
N ARG A 10 -39.61 -21.53 -14.35
CA ARG A 10 -38.15 -21.28 -14.25
C ARG A 10 -37.78 -19.83 -14.49
N GLU A 11 -38.39 -19.16 -15.47
CA GLU A 11 -38.14 -17.75 -15.76
C GLU A 11 -38.69 -16.83 -14.67
N VAL A 12 -39.86 -17.15 -14.11
CA VAL A 12 -40.43 -16.42 -12.97
C VAL A 12 -39.63 -16.68 -11.69
N ALA A 13 -39.20 -17.93 -11.42
CA ALA A 13 -38.31 -18.23 -10.29
C ALA A 13 -36.92 -17.60 -10.44
N ALA A 14 -36.37 -17.54 -11.66
CA ALA A 14 -35.13 -16.83 -11.97
C ALA A 14 -35.29 -15.31 -11.85
N GLY A 15 -36.44 -14.75 -12.22
CA GLY A 15 -36.77 -13.33 -12.06
C GLY A 15 -36.96 -12.91 -10.60
N VAL A 16 -37.62 -13.74 -9.78
CA VAL A 16 -37.81 -13.55 -8.33
C VAL A 16 -36.50 -13.78 -7.57
N ALA A 17 -35.70 -14.77 -7.98
CA ALA A 17 -34.33 -14.93 -7.49
C ALA A 17 -33.49 -13.70 -7.86
N ALA A 18 -33.52 -13.21 -9.11
CA ALA A 18 -32.78 -12.03 -9.54
C ALA A 18 -33.19 -10.74 -8.79
N THR A 19 -34.47 -10.56 -8.44
CA THR A 19 -34.93 -9.39 -7.66
C THR A 19 -34.55 -9.47 -6.16
N ARG A 20 -34.62 -10.65 -5.52
CA ARG A 20 -34.10 -10.83 -4.15
C ARG A 20 -32.57 -10.77 -4.08
N THR A 21 -31.90 -11.30 -5.10
CA THR A 21 -30.43 -11.29 -5.22
C THR A 21 -29.92 -9.88 -5.49
N GLY A 22 -30.59 -9.10 -6.36
CA GLY A 22 -30.23 -7.72 -6.65
C GLY A 22 -30.25 -6.80 -5.42
N ARG A 23 -31.28 -6.89 -4.56
CA ARG A 23 -31.35 -6.11 -3.31
C ARG A 23 -30.28 -6.55 -2.30
N SER A 24 -30.01 -7.85 -2.18
CA SER A 24 -28.94 -8.37 -1.31
C SER A 24 -27.55 -7.95 -1.80
N SER A 25 -27.28 -8.06 -3.09
CA SER A 25 -26.03 -7.62 -3.72
C SER A 25 -25.82 -6.11 -3.59
N ALA A 26 -26.88 -5.30 -3.72
CA ALA A 26 -26.80 -3.86 -3.51
C ALA A 26 -26.44 -3.51 -2.05
N ILE A 27 -27.04 -4.19 -1.06
CA ILE A 27 -26.71 -3.99 0.37
C ILE A 27 -25.26 -4.40 0.69
N MET A 28 -24.77 -5.48 0.07
CA MET A 28 -23.38 -5.93 0.22
C MET A 28 -22.39 -4.96 -0.43
N ALA A 29 -22.70 -4.47 -1.63
CA ALA A 29 -21.90 -3.48 -2.33
C ALA A 29 -21.84 -2.16 -1.57
N ALA A 30 -22.99 -1.70 -1.02
CA ALA A 30 -23.05 -0.51 -0.20
C ALA A 30 -22.19 -0.61 1.08
N GLY A 31 -22.26 -1.74 1.80
CA GLY A 31 -21.43 -1.96 2.98
C GLY A 31 -19.92 -1.92 2.67
N THR A 32 -19.53 -2.49 1.53
CA THR A 32 -18.15 -2.43 1.04
C THR A 32 -17.74 -0.99 0.70
N LEU A 33 -18.57 -0.27 -0.05
CA LEU A 33 -18.29 1.12 -0.46
C LEU A 33 -18.14 2.04 0.76
N VAL A 34 -19.08 1.97 1.69
CA VAL A 34 -19.04 2.76 2.94
C VAL A 34 -17.78 2.42 3.73
N SER A 35 -17.44 1.14 3.89
CA SER A 35 -16.21 0.74 4.58
C SER A 35 -14.95 1.26 3.89
N ARG A 36 -14.92 1.36 2.56
CA ARG A 36 -13.77 1.91 1.82
C ARG A 36 -13.63 3.41 2.03
N ILE A 37 -14.74 4.15 1.96
CA ILE A 37 -14.75 5.60 2.21
C ILE A 37 -14.30 5.88 3.66
N LEU A 38 -14.82 5.15 4.63
CA LEU A 38 -14.41 5.31 6.03
C LEU A 38 -12.96 4.87 6.26
N GLY A 39 -12.49 3.83 5.57
CA GLY A 39 -11.07 3.46 5.59
C GLY A 39 -10.15 4.56 5.09
N PHE A 40 -10.55 5.26 4.02
CA PHE A 40 -9.86 6.47 3.55
C PHE A 40 -9.86 7.59 4.59
N ALA A 41 -11.01 7.90 5.16
CA ALA A 41 -11.10 8.91 6.21
C ALA A 41 -10.23 8.57 7.43
N ARG A 42 -10.23 7.29 7.86
CA ARG A 42 -9.39 6.80 8.95
C ARG A 42 -7.91 6.95 8.63
N GLN A 43 -7.48 6.60 7.42
CA GLN A 43 -6.08 6.69 7.04
C GLN A 43 -5.61 8.14 6.95
N TRP A 44 -6.43 9.03 6.39
CA TRP A 44 -6.15 10.47 6.35
C TRP A 44 -6.02 11.05 7.77
N LEU A 45 -6.91 10.67 8.69
CA LEU A 45 -6.81 11.06 10.10
C LEU A 45 -5.57 10.48 10.79
N LEU A 46 -5.11 9.29 10.40
CA LEU A 46 -3.88 8.70 10.94
C LEU A 46 -2.67 9.56 10.56
N VAL A 47 -2.57 9.97 9.29
CA VAL A 47 -1.53 10.91 8.83
C VAL A 47 -1.60 12.22 9.61
N ALA A 48 -2.80 12.77 9.80
CA ALA A 48 -2.96 14.02 10.55
C ALA A 48 -2.59 13.86 12.05
N ALA A 49 -2.79 12.68 12.63
CA ALA A 49 -2.53 12.40 14.04
C ALA A 49 -1.05 12.17 14.35
N ILE A 50 -0.35 11.37 13.54
CA ILE A 50 1.01 10.90 13.85
C ILE A 50 2.02 11.12 12.72
N GLY A 51 1.62 11.82 11.66
CA GLY A 51 2.48 12.17 10.54
C GLY A 51 2.64 11.07 9.50
N GLY A 52 3.58 11.31 8.58
CA GLY A 52 3.90 10.42 7.48
C GLY A 52 5.09 9.51 7.72
N PHE A 53 5.92 9.76 8.73
CA PHE A 53 7.25 9.16 8.88
C PHE A 53 7.62 9.00 10.37
N GLY A 54 8.70 8.28 10.66
CA GLY A 54 9.20 8.10 12.03
C GLY A 54 8.22 7.25 12.84
N ILE A 55 7.48 7.87 13.78
CA ILE A 55 6.49 7.16 14.58
C ILE A 55 5.39 6.52 13.72
N ALA A 56 4.99 7.17 12.63
CA ALA A 56 4.03 6.59 11.70
C ALA A 56 4.56 5.30 11.05
N ASP A 57 5.86 5.20 10.77
CA ASP A 57 6.49 3.98 10.26
C ASP A 57 6.50 2.87 11.31
N ALA A 58 6.84 3.19 12.57
CA ALA A 58 6.79 2.27 13.70
C ALA A 58 5.37 1.70 13.88
N PHE A 59 4.37 2.59 13.92
CA PHE A 59 2.98 2.19 14.09
C PHE A 59 2.47 1.36 12.91
N ASN A 60 2.70 1.79 11.66
CA ASN A 60 2.22 1.07 10.47
C ASN A 60 2.90 -0.30 10.32
N THR A 61 4.19 -0.39 10.63
CA THR A 61 4.93 -1.66 10.65
C THR A 61 4.28 -2.61 11.64
N ALA A 62 4.09 -2.17 12.88
CA ALA A 62 3.45 -2.96 13.93
C ALA A 62 1.99 -3.35 13.61
N ASN A 63 1.20 -2.43 13.04
CA ASN A 63 -0.21 -2.63 12.73
C ASN A 63 -0.44 -3.51 11.48
N THR A 64 0.59 -3.72 10.65
CA THR A 64 0.52 -4.61 9.48
C THR A 64 0.77 -6.07 9.85
N LEU A 65 1.62 -6.33 10.86
CA LEU A 65 1.99 -7.68 11.31
C LEU A 65 0.78 -8.62 11.52
N PRO A 66 -0.29 -8.22 12.24
CA PRO A 66 -1.38 -9.12 12.55
C PRO A 66 -2.12 -9.58 11.29
N ASN A 67 -2.34 -8.67 10.34
CA ASN A 67 -3.00 -8.99 9.08
C ASN A 67 -2.13 -9.91 8.21
N THR A 68 -0.83 -9.66 8.13
CA THR A 68 0.09 -10.52 7.36
C THR A 68 0.16 -11.93 7.93
N LEU A 69 0.33 -12.05 9.24
CA LEU A 69 0.38 -13.33 9.96
C LEU A 69 -0.95 -14.08 9.85
N TYR A 70 -2.07 -13.37 10.01
CA TYR A 70 -3.41 -13.93 9.80
C TYR A 70 -3.59 -14.43 8.35
N ASN A 71 -3.22 -13.64 7.34
CA ASN A 71 -3.40 -14.01 5.93
C ASN A 71 -2.60 -15.26 5.55
N LEU A 72 -1.39 -15.41 6.09
CA LEU A 72 -0.60 -16.64 5.95
C LEU A 72 -1.37 -17.86 6.48
N LEU A 73 -1.98 -17.77 7.67
CA LEU A 73 -2.81 -18.86 8.20
C LEU A 73 -4.12 -19.06 7.42
N ALA A 74 -4.79 -17.95 7.08
CA ALA A 74 -6.11 -17.93 6.50
C ALA A 74 -6.12 -18.58 5.12
N GLY A 75 -5.14 -18.22 4.28
CA GLY A 75 -5.09 -18.73 2.93
C GLY A 75 -4.42 -20.11 2.79
N GLY A 76 -3.68 -20.57 3.80
CA GLY A 76 -3.15 -21.95 3.83
C GLY A 76 -4.18 -22.99 4.27
N VAL A 77 -4.57 -22.92 5.55
CA VAL A 77 -5.30 -24.02 6.22
C VAL A 77 -6.76 -23.66 6.46
N LEU A 78 -7.05 -22.42 6.88
CA LEU A 78 -8.39 -22.08 7.35
C LEU A 78 -9.41 -21.99 6.21
N ASN A 79 -9.17 -21.22 5.14
CA ASN A 79 -10.16 -21.05 4.07
C ASN A 79 -10.31 -22.29 3.19
N ALA A 80 -9.21 -22.99 2.88
CA ALA A 80 -9.24 -24.18 2.01
C ALA A 80 -9.95 -25.38 2.66
N ILE A 81 -9.98 -25.44 4.00
CA ILE A 81 -10.51 -26.57 4.75
C ILE A 81 -11.80 -26.21 5.45
N LEU A 82 -11.84 -25.09 6.18
CA LEU A 82 -12.97 -24.78 7.05
C LEU A 82 -14.19 -24.34 6.25
N VAL A 83 -14.04 -23.55 5.17
CA VAL A 83 -15.21 -23.08 4.41
C VAL A 83 -15.98 -24.23 3.77
N PRO A 84 -15.36 -25.15 3.00
CA PRO A 84 -16.09 -26.28 2.43
C PRO A 84 -16.68 -27.20 3.50
N THR A 85 -16.00 -27.35 4.65
CA THR A 85 -16.46 -28.19 5.75
C THR A 85 -17.65 -27.58 6.48
N ILE A 86 -17.63 -26.27 6.75
CA ILE A 86 -18.75 -25.52 7.35
C ILE A 86 -19.97 -25.59 6.45
N VAL A 87 -19.79 -25.31 5.15
CA VAL A 87 -20.88 -25.39 4.16
C VAL A 87 -21.44 -26.80 4.09
N ARG A 88 -20.59 -27.83 4.07
CA ARG A 88 -21.01 -29.24 4.06
C ARG A 88 -21.77 -29.63 5.34
N ALA A 89 -21.27 -29.23 6.51
CA ALA A 89 -21.89 -29.52 7.80
C ALA A 89 -23.30 -28.91 7.91
N LEU A 90 -23.46 -27.65 7.48
CA LEU A 90 -24.74 -26.93 7.55
C LEU A 90 -25.71 -27.27 6.40
N SER A 91 -25.21 -27.77 5.27
CA SER A 91 -26.06 -28.19 4.13
C SER A 91 -26.52 -29.64 4.22
N LYS A 92 -25.66 -30.59 4.62
CA LYS A 92 -26.00 -32.03 4.68
C LYS A 92 -26.66 -32.44 5.99
N ASN A 93 -26.22 -31.88 7.13
CA ASN A 93 -26.72 -32.23 8.45
C ASN A 93 -27.50 -31.06 9.05
N ARG A 94 -28.62 -30.69 8.40
CA ARG A 94 -29.52 -29.63 8.87
C ARG A 94 -30.13 -30.03 10.22
N GLY A 95 -29.49 -29.62 11.31
CA GLY A 95 -29.89 -29.97 12.67
C GLY A 95 -28.76 -29.78 13.69
N LYS A 96 -28.93 -30.43 14.85
CA LYS A 96 -27.99 -30.31 15.97
C LYS A 96 -26.59 -30.83 15.64
N GLU A 97 -26.50 -31.94 14.89
CA GLU A 97 -25.21 -32.54 14.51
C GLU A 97 -24.35 -31.63 13.62
N GLY A 98 -24.94 -30.98 12.61
CA GLY A 98 -24.22 -30.02 11.77
C GLY A 98 -23.77 -28.79 12.57
N THR A 99 -24.61 -28.32 13.50
CA THR A 99 -24.30 -27.22 14.41
C THR A 99 -23.16 -27.59 15.37
N ASP A 100 -23.18 -28.80 15.94
CA ASP A 100 -22.16 -29.31 16.84
C ASP A 100 -20.82 -29.52 16.12
N GLN A 101 -20.85 -29.95 14.86
CA GLN A 101 -19.67 -30.07 14.00
C GLN A 101 -19.06 -28.69 13.70
N VAL A 102 -19.87 -27.69 13.36
CA VAL A 102 -19.39 -26.30 13.18
C VAL A 102 -18.85 -25.74 14.49
N ASN A 103 -19.53 -25.95 15.61
CA ASN A 103 -19.04 -25.54 16.93
C ASN A 103 -17.67 -26.18 17.27
N ALA A 104 -17.46 -27.45 16.92
CA ALA A 104 -16.18 -28.12 17.11
C ALA A 104 -15.07 -27.51 16.23
N LEU A 105 -15.39 -27.16 14.98
CA LEU A 105 -14.48 -26.47 14.06
C LEU A 105 -14.13 -25.06 14.55
N LEU A 106 -15.13 -24.28 14.97
CA LEU A 106 -14.92 -22.93 15.51
C LEU A 106 -14.09 -22.97 16.79
N THR A 107 -14.32 -23.96 17.66
CA THR A 107 -13.56 -24.14 18.91
C THR A 107 -12.11 -24.47 18.59
N LEU A 108 -11.86 -25.44 17.71
CA LEU A 108 -10.51 -25.81 17.29
C LEU A 108 -9.78 -24.63 16.64
N ALA A 109 -10.44 -23.93 15.71
CA ALA A 109 -9.85 -22.78 15.04
C ALA A 109 -9.57 -21.62 16.01
N SER A 110 -10.45 -21.37 16.98
CA SER A 110 -10.23 -20.36 18.02
C SER A 110 -9.04 -20.70 18.90
N ILE A 111 -8.84 -21.98 19.25
CA ILE A 111 -7.67 -22.44 20.01
C ILE A 111 -6.38 -22.27 19.20
N ILE A 112 -6.39 -22.61 17.91
CA ILE A 112 -5.24 -22.40 17.01
C ILE A 112 -4.90 -20.91 16.92
N LEU A 113 -5.91 -20.05 16.74
CA LEU A 113 -5.72 -18.60 16.69
C LEU A 113 -5.19 -18.04 18.01
N LEU A 114 -5.69 -18.51 19.15
CA LEU A 114 -5.21 -18.10 20.47
C LEU A 114 -3.76 -18.56 20.70
N GLY A 115 -3.44 -19.80 20.33
CA GLY A 115 -2.07 -20.32 20.37
C GLY A 115 -1.15 -19.51 19.47
N MET A 116 -1.61 -19.08 18.30
CA MET A 116 -0.84 -18.20 17.43
C MET A 116 -0.60 -16.83 18.06
N VAL A 117 -1.60 -16.22 18.72
CA VAL A 117 -1.40 -14.97 19.45
C VAL A 117 -0.32 -15.14 20.52
N VAL A 118 -0.37 -16.22 21.31
CA VAL A 118 0.65 -16.50 22.33
C VAL A 118 2.05 -16.63 21.69
N VAL A 119 2.19 -17.43 20.64
CA VAL A 119 3.46 -17.64 19.94
C VAL A 119 3.98 -16.33 19.34
N THR A 120 3.13 -15.55 18.69
CA THR A 120 3.54 -14.30 18.04
C THR A 120 3.88 -13.20 19.03
N VAL A 121 3.20 -13.14 20.19
CA VAL A 121 3.57 -12.24 21.30
C VAL A 121 4.91 -12.66 21.92
N MET A 122 5.13 -13.96 22.15
CA MET A 122 6.41 -14.47 22.63
C MET A 122 7.56 -14.19 21.63
N LEU A 123 7.24 -14.23 20.34
CA LEU A 123 8.17 -13.94 19.24
C LEU A 123 8.06 -12.50 18.74
N ALA A 124 7.47 -11.57 19.51
CA ALA A 124 7.24 -10.21 19.03
C ALA A 124 8.55 -9.52 18.64
N LEU A 125 9.60 -9.68 19.44
CA LEU A 125 10.92 -9.11 19.15
C LEU A 125 11.53 -9.62 17.83
N PRO A 126 11.71 -10.94 17.60
CA PRO A 126 12.25 -11.42 16.32
C PRO A 126 11.31 -11.14 15.14
N ILE A 127 9.98 -11.12 15.34
CA ILE A 127 9.03 -10.74 14.29
C ILE A 127 9.20 -9.27 13.91
N VAL A 128 9.28 -8.37 14.87
CA VAL A 128 9.50 -6.94 14.60
C VAL A 128 10.89 -6.72 14.00
N MET A 129 11.91 -7.44 14.47
CA MET A 129 13.26 -7.39 13.89
C MET A 129 13.27 -7.71 12.40
N LEU A 130 12.41 -8.64 11.95
CA LEU A 130 12.42 -9.01 10.55
C LEU A 130 11.67 -8.04 9.61
N TYR A 131 10.86 -7.13 10.16
CA TYR A 131 10.22 -6.03 9.39
C TYR A 131 10.89 -4.67 9.60
N GLY A 132 11.20 -4.30 10.85
CA GLY A 132 11.72 -3.00 11.27
C GLY A 132 13.19 -3.01 11.67
N GLY A 133 13.96 -4.04 11.29
CA GLY A 133 15.36 -4.19 11.73
C GLY A 133 16.33 -3.10 11.28
N GLY A 134 15.90 -2.19 10.39
CA GLY A 134 16.64 -1.00 9.96
C GLY A 134 16.31 0.28 10.73
N MET A 135 15.35 0.26 11.66
CA MET A 135 14.96 1.43 12.45
C MET A 135 15.99 1.76 13.54
N PRO A 136 16.11 3.04 13.95
CA PRO A 136 16.84 3.42 15.17
C PRO A 136 16.31 2.69 16.41
N ASP A 137 17.17 2.45 17.41
CA ASP A 137 16.83 1.60 18.56
C ASP A 137 15.59 2.09 19.33
N ASP A 138 15.44 3.40 19.54
CA ASP A 138 14.27 3.94 20.25
C ASP A 138 12.97 3.75 19.47
N LEU A 139 13.02 3.97 18.15
CA LEU A 139 11.88 3.76 17.26
C LEU A 139 11.53 2.28 17.13
N PHE A 140 12.54 1.42 17.12
CA PHE A 140 12.40 -0.03 17.13
C PHE A 140 11.72 -0.50 18.42
N ASN A 141 12.13 0.01 19.58
CA ASN A 141 11.52 -0.31 20.87
C ASN A 141 10.04 0.12 20.91
N LEU A 142 9.73 1.32 20.42
CA LEU A 142 8.34 1.78 20.29
C LEU A 142 7.52 0.89 19.34
N THR A 143 8.12 0.44 18.23
CA THR A 143 7.51 -0.50 17.29
C THR A 143 7.18 -1.84 17.96
N VAL A 144 8.07 -2.36 18.81
CA VAL A 144 7.81 -3.59 19.59
C VAL A 144 6.63 -3.37 20.54
N ILE A 145 6.55 -2.23 21.22
CA ILE A 145 5.42 -1.92 22.10
C ILE A 145 4.12 -1.86 21.30
N PHE A 146 4.09 -1.15 20.17
CA PHE A 146 2.90 -1.15 19.30
C PHE A 146 2.54 -2.55 18.80
N ALA A 147 3.52 -3.38 18.46
CA ALA A 147 3.27 -4.74 18.01
C ALA A 147 2.60 -5.57 19.11
N LEU A 148 2.97 -5.41 20.38
CA LEU A 148 2.30 -6.09 21.49
C LEU A 148 0.82 -5.72 21.62
N TRP A 149 0.45 -4.47 21.31
CA TRP A 149 -0.95 -4.03 21.25
C TRP A 149 -1.70 -4.54 20.01
N CYS A 150 -0.99 -4.69 18.89
CA CYS A 150 -1.58 -5.06 17.60
C CYS A 150 -1.67 -6.58 17.40
N LEU A 151 -0.72 -7.39 17.88
CA LEU A 151 -0.69 -8.85 17.68
C LEU A 151 -1.96 -9.60 18.15
N PRO A 152 -2.65 -9.20 19.25
CA PRO A 152 -3.94 -9.78 19.60
C PRO A 152 -5.02 -9.67 18.51
N GLN A 153 -4.89 -8.73 17.56
CA GLN A 153 -5.80 -8.59 16.42
C GLN A 153 -5.88 -9.87 15.56
N ILE A 154 -4.83 -10.71 15.53
CA ILE A 154 -4.82 -11.99 14.79
C ILE A 154 -6.04 -12.85 15.17
N PHE A 155 -6.33 -12.95 16.46
CA PHE A 155 -7.47 -13.73 16.95
C PHE A 155 -8.79 -13.17 16.45
N PHE A 156 -8.94 -11.85 16.46
CA PHE A 156 -10.16 -11.17 16.03
C PHE A 156 -10.34 -11.20 14.51
N TYR A 157 -9.27 -11.07 13.71
CA TYR A 157 -9.33 -11.27 12.27
C TYR A 157 -9.80 -12.68 11.91
N GLY A 158 -9.23 -13.70 12.56
CA GLY A 158 -9.66 -15.08 12.38
C GLY A 158 -11.10 -15.31 12.83
N THR A 159 -11.49 -14.77 13.98
CA THR A 159 -12.87 -14.87 14.47
C THR A 159 -13.85 -14.20 13.50
N TYR A 160 -13.56 -12.98 13.05
CA TYR A 160 -14.36 -12.26 12.06
C TYR A 160 -14.57 -13.09 10.79
N ALA A 161 -13.50 -13.66 10.24
CA ALA A 161 -13.59 -14.47 9.05
C ALA A 161 -14.39 -15.76 9.28
N LEU A 162 -14.12 -16.50 10.35
CA LEU A 162 -14.83 -17.75 10.66
C LEU A 162 -16.33 -17.53 10.86
N LEU A 163 -16.71 -16.54 11.67
CA LEU A 163 -18.11 -16.17 11.87
C LEU A 163 -18.76 -15.69 10.58
N GLY A 164 -18.02 -14.93 9.76
CA GLY A 164 -18.44 -14.52 8.43
C GLY A 164 -18.77 -15.70 7.52
N GLN A 165 -17.93 -16.74 7.51
CA GLN A 165 -18.16 -17.94 6.70
C GLN A 165 -19.38 -18.73 7.17
N VAL A 166 -19.62 -18.80 8.48
CA VAL A 166 -20.86 -19.37 9.03
C VAL A 166 -22.07 -18.56 8.55
N LEU A 167 -22.05 -17.23 8.68
CA LEU A 167 -23.14 -16.37 8.21
C LEU A 167 -23.39 -16.51 6.70
N ASN A 168 -22.33 -16.55 5.87
CA ASN A 168 -22.44 -16.77 4.43
C ASN A 168 -23.07 -18.12 4.11
N SER A 169 -22.70 -19.19 4.82
CA SER A 169 -23.29 -20.52 4.65
C SER A 169 -24.77 -20.57 5.06
N LEU A 170 -25.18 -19.70 5.98
CA LEU A 170 -26.57 -19.47 6.37
C LEU A 170 -27.30 -18.48 5.44
N SER A 171 -26.69 -18.11 4.31
CA SER A 171 -27.22 -17.12 3.34
C SER A 171 -27.49 -15.72 3.93
N SER A 172 -26.81 -15.36 5.01
CA SER A 172 -26.87 -14.04 5.66
C SER A 172 -25.63 -13.22 5.34
N PHE A 173 -25.64 -12.57 4.17
CA PHE A 173 -24.46 -11.88 3.65
C PHE A 173 -24.26 -10.45 4.21
N GLY A 174 -25.35 -9.76 4.53
CA GLY A 174 -25.31 -8.33 4.94
C GLY A 174 -24.46 -8.05 6.18
N PRO A 175 -24.72 -8.71 7.33
CA PRO A 175 -23.99 -8.40 8.57
C PRO A 175 -22.48 -8.59 8.46
N TYR A 176 -22.03 -9.61 7.75
CA TYR A 176 -20.60 -9.87 7.50
C TYR A 176 -19.95 -8.71 6.73
N MET A 177 -20.61 -8.24 5.67
CA MET A 177 -20.09 -7.16 4.80
C MET A 177 -20.09 -5.78 5.46
N TRP A 178 -20.96 -5.55 6.45
CA TRP A 178 -21.05 -4.27 7.18
C TRP A 178 -20.18 -4.18 8.42
N ALA A 179 -19.71 -5.31 8.98
CA ALA A 179 -18.88 -5.30 10.17
C ALA A 179 -17.58 -4.48 10.05
N PRO A 180 -16.88 -4.40 8.89
CA PRO A 180 -15.75 -3.49 8.70
C PRO A 180 -16.07 -2.00 8.91
N VAL A 181 -17.33 -1.58 8.77
CA VAL A 181 -17.76 -0.20 9.07
C VAL A 181 -17.55 0.11 10.55
N VAL A 182 -17.85 -0.84 11.45
CA VAL A 182 -17.66 -0.68 12.89
C VAL A 182 -16.18 -0.45 13.23
N ASN A 183 -15.28 -1.24 12.65
CA ASN A 183 -13.84 -1.08 12.83
C ASN A 183 -13.38 0.33 12.43
N ASN A 184 -13.80 0.80 11.26
CA ASN A 184 -13.41 2.14 10.80
C ASN A 184 -13.97 3.26 11.69
N VAL A 185 -15.23 3.16 12.14
CA VAL A 185 -15.83 4.16 13.05
C VAL A 185 -15.06 4.24 14.38
N ILE A 186 -14.70 3.11 14.96
CA ILE A 186 -13.94 3.07 16.22
C ILE A 186 -12.53 3.62 16.02
N GLY A 187 -11.84 3.24 14.93
CA GLY A 187 -10.54 3.79 14.59
C GLY A 187 -10.57 5.30 14.36
N ILE A 188 -11.57 5.80 13.62
CA ILE A 188 -11.78 7.25 13.41
C ILE A 188 -12.02 7.95 14.75
N THR A 189 -12.87 7.38 15.62
CA THR A 189 -13.17 7.96 16.93
C THR A 189 -11.91 8.04 17.80
N GLY A 190 -11.09 6.99 17.79
CA GLY A 190 -9.80 6.95 18.48
C GLY A 190 -8.82 8.02 17.97
N LEU A 191 -8.70 8.17 16.65
CA LEU A 191 -7.84 9.18 16.04
C LEU A 191 -8.32 10.61 16.28
N VAL A 192 -9.62 10.86 16.19
CA VAL A 192 -10.19 12.19 16.52
C VAL A 192 -9.93 12.52 17.99
N LEU A 193 -10.10 11.56 18.90
CA LEU A 193 -9.79 11.76 20.32
C LEU A 193 -8.29 12.01 20.53
N PHE A 194 -7.43 11.27 19.83
CA PHE A 194 -5.98 11.47 19.87
C PHE A 194 -5.60 12.89 19.44
N ILE A 195 -6.11 13.35 18.29
CA ILE A 195 -5.87 14.71 17.77
C ILE A 195 -6.39 15.79 18.73
N ARG A 196 -7.54 15.55 19.38
CA ARG A 196 -8.11 16.50 20.34
C ARG A 196 -7.30 16.61 21.63
N LEU A 197 -6.69 15.53 22.09
CA LEU A 197 -5.93 15.50 23.35
C LEU A 197 -4.47 15.89 23.16
N TYR A 198 -3.86 15.50 22.05
CA TYR A 198 -2.41 15.62 21.83
C TYR A 198 -2.04 16.52 20.65
N GLY A 199 -3.02 17.06 19.93
CA GLY A 199 -2.80 17.88 18.74
C GLY A 199 -2.63 17.05 17.46
N THR A 200 -2.51 17.76 16.34
CA THR A 200 -2.02 17.17 15.09
C THR A 200 -0.51 17.05 15.13
N ALA A 201 0.06 16.11 14.38
CA ALA A 201 1.50 15.86 14.34
C ALA A 201 2.31 17.17 14.19
N PRO A 202 3.11 17.58 15.22
CA PRO A 202 4.07 18.67 15.09
C PRO A 202 5.21 18.26 14.15
N ALA A 203 5.99 19.22 13.66
CA ALA A 203 7.19 18.93 12.85
C ALA A 203 8.25 18.06 13.58
N GLU A 204 8.16 17.93 14.91
CA GLU A 204 9.03 17.12 15.79
C GLU A 204 8.70 15.60 15.76
N ASN A 205 8.50 15.01 14.57
CA ASN A 205 8.00 13.64 14.36
C ASN A 205 8.95 12.49 14.73
N PHE A 206 10.08 12.77 15.38
CA PHE A 206 11.11 11.78 15.73
C PHE A 206 11.33 11.60 17.23
N ASP A 207 10.76 12.45 18.09
CA ASP A 207 11.00 12.33 19.52
C ASP A 207 10.12 11.24 20.16
N THR A 208 10.69 10.04 20.23
CA THR A 208 10.11 8.88 20.89
C THR A 208 9.94 9.07 22.41
N SER A 209 10.68 10.00 23.03
CA SER A 209 10.59 10.26 24.48
C SER A 209 9.25 10.89 24.89
N THR A 210 8.56 11.52 23.94
CA THR A 210 7.22 12.09 24.15
C THR A 210 6.10 11.04 24.17
N TRP A 211 6.39 9.77 23.84
CA TRP A 211 5.41 8.69 23.77
C TRP A 211 5.25 7.96 25.09
N ASP A 212 4.19 8.33 25.81
CA ASP A 212 3.78 7.69 27.06
C ASP A 212 2.75 6.56 26.85
N ALA A 213 2.50 5.79 27.91
CA ALA A 213 1.55 4.69 27.86
C ALA A 213 0.12 5.12 27.45
N PRO A 214 -0.42 6.28 27.90
CA PRO A 214 -1.70 6.81 27.42
C PRO A 214 -1.77 7.05 25.90
N LYS A 215 -0.77 7.72 25.30
CA LYS A 215 -0.73 7.95 23.83
C LYS A 215 -0.71 6.63 23.06
N ILE A 216 0.13 5.70 23.49
CA ILE A 216 0.26 4.37 22.87
C ILE A 216 -1.06 3.59 22.98
N ALA A 217 -1.66 3.55 24.18
CA ALA A 217 -2.91 2.84 24.44
C ALA A 217 -4.08 3.43 23.66
N LEU A 218 -4.15 4.76 23.51
CA LEU A 218 -5.20 5.40 22.74
C LEU A 218 -5.06 5.08 21.24
N LEU A 219 -3.86 5.21 20.68
CA LEU A 219 -3.62 4.96 19.26
C LEU A 219 -3.78 3.48 18.91
N ALA A 220 -2.96 2.61 19.49
CA ALA A 220 -2.94 1.19 19.15
C ALA A 220 -4.16 0.44 19.73
N GLY A 221 -4.59 0.82 20.94
CA GLY A 221 -5.75 0.22 21.58
C GLY A 221 -7.05 0.51 20.84
N SER A 222 -7.25 1.72 20.31
CA SER A 222 -8.46 2.01 19.50
C SER A 222 -8.50 1.22 18.20
N MET A 223 -7.34 1.02 17.54
CA MET A 223 -7.25 0.21 16.32
C MET A 223 -7.51 -1.27 16.59
N THR A 224 -6.95 -1.82 17.66
CA THR A 224 -7.22 -3.20 18.09
C THR A 224 -8.67 -3.38 18.54
N LEU A 225 -9.23 -2.40 19.25
CA LEU A 225 -10.63 -2.40 19.68
C LEU A 225 -11.58 -2.40 18.49
N GLY A 226 -11.28 -1.62 17.43
CA GLY A 226 -12.06 -1.59 16.20
C GLY A 226 -12.17 -2.98 15.56
N ILE A 227 -11.05 -3.69 15.45
CA ILE A 227 -11.00 -5.05 14.89
C ILE A 227 -11.72 -6.04 15.80
N ALA A 228 -11.56 -5.92 17.11
CA ALA A 228 -12.27 -6.75 18.08
C ALA A 228 -13.79 -6.58 17.96
N LEU A 229 -14.28 -5.34 17.92
CA LEU A 229 -15.71 -5.04 17.78
C LEU A 229 -16.27 -5.47 16.42
N GLN A 230 -15.49 -5.38 15.34
CA GLN A 230 -15.87 -5.93 14.02
C GLN A 230 -16.09 -7.45 14.09
N ALA A 231 -15.31 -8.20 14.87
CA ALA A 231 -15.55 -9.63 15.04
C ALA A 231 -16.76 -9.89 15.96
N LEU A 232 -16.83 -9.19 17.09
CA LEU A 232 -17.85 -9.41 18.13
C LEU A 232 -19.27 -9.03 17.67
N VAL A 233 -19.41 -8.01 16.81
CA VAL A 233 -20.73 -7.61 16.29
C VAL A 233 -21.41 -8.73 15.49
N LEU A 234 -20.65 -9.65 14.90
CA LEU A 234 -21.18 -10.80 14.15
C LEU A 234 -21.83 -11.86 15.05
N LEU A 235 -21.58 -11.84 16.37
CA LEU A 235 -22.25 -12.74 17.31
C LEU A 235 -23.76 -12.45 17.43
N PHE A 236 -24.16 -11.20 17.23
CA PHE A 236 -25.56 -10.78 17.29
C PHE A 236 -26.44 -11.37 16.17
N PRO A 237 -26.12 -11.19 14.87
CA PRO A 237 -26.89 -11.79 13.78
C PRO A 237 -26.83 -13.33 13.84
N LEU A 238 -25.71 -13.91 14.29
CA LEU A 238 -25.59 -15.35 14.47
C LEU A 238 -26.60 -15.90 15.48
N LYS A 239 -26.73 -15.25 16.63
CA LYS A 239 -27.76 -15.58 17.64
C LYS A 239 -29.18 -15.41 17.10
N ARG A 240 -29.44 -14.35 16.34
CA ARG A 240 -30.76 -14.12 15.71
C ARG A 240 -31.15 -15.19 14.70
N LEU A 241 -30.18 -15.79 14.02
CA LEU A 241 -30.39 -16.92 13.09
C LEU A 241 -30.56 -18.27 13.82
N GLY A 242 -30.58 -18.28 15.15
CA GLY A 242 -30.77 -19.48 15.96
C GLY A 242 -29.52 -20.34 16.10
N PHE A 243 -28.36 -19.88 15.58
CA PHE A 243 -27.11 -20.60 15.74
C PHE A 243 -26.54 -20.36 17.15
N GLN A 244 -26.47 -21.42 17.95
CA GLN A 244 -25.93 -21.36 19.30
C GLN A 244 -24.44 -21.69 19.29
N LEU A 245 -23.60 -20.66 19.45
CA LEU A 245 -22.17 -20.82 19.62
C LEU A 245 -21.89 -21.53 20.96
N ARG A 246 -21.31 -22.71 20.91
CA ARG A 246 -20.91 -23.50 22.10
C ARG A 246 -19.50 -24.02 21.91
N ALA A 247 -18.70 -23.98 22.97
CA ALA A 247 -17.39 -24.63 22.96
C ALA A 247 -17.59 -26.15 22.84
N ASN A 248 -17.07 -26.75 21.78
CA ASN A 248 -17.13 -28.19 21.54
C ASN A 248 -15.73 -28.72 21.24
N PHE A 249 -15.25 -29.65 22.07
CA PHE A 249 -13.91 -30.24 21.98
C PHE A 249 -13.89 -31.58 21.22
N GLN A 250 -15.00 -31.95 20.58
CA GLN A 250 -15.11 -33.19 19.80
C GLN A 250 -14.52 -33.04 18.39
N TRP A 251 -13.19 -33.14 18.28
CA TRP A 251 -12.47 -32.91 17.01
C TRP A 251 -12.30 -34.15 16.11
N ARG A 252 -12.73 -35.32 16.58
CA ARG A 252 -12.63 -36.57 15.81
C ARG A 252 -13.69 -36.58 14.70
N GLY A 253 -13.28 -36.94 13.47
CA GLY A 253 -14.20 -37.07 12.33
C GLY A 253 -14.38 -35.82 11.46
N LEU A 254 -13.61 -34.74 11.70
CA LEU A 254 -13.73 -33.47 10.97
C LEU A 254 -13.26 -33.49 9.49
N GLY A 255 -12.85 -34.65 8.95
CA GLY A 255 -12.70 -34.83 7.50
C GLY A 255 -11.44 -34.24 6.86
N PHE A 256 -10.37 -33.98 7.60
CA PHE A 256 -9.13 -33.34 7.12
C PHE A 256 -8.28 -34.15 6.11
N ARG A 257 -8.71 -35.35 5.72
CA ARG A 257 -7.88 -36.35 5.03
C ARG A 257 -7.66 -36.14 3.53
N HIS A 258 -8.27 -35.13 2.88
CA HIS A 258 -8.29 -35.05 1.41
C HIS A 258 -7.90 -33.71 0.76
N THR A 259 -7.31 -32.75 1.48
CA THR A 259 -7.03 -31.40 0.91
C THR A 259 -5.58 -30.94 1.06
N GLY A 260 -4.64 -31.83 1.43
CA GLY A 260 -3.28 -31.41 1.81
C GLY A 260 -2.45 -30.79 0.68
N LYS A 261 -2.39 -31.43 -0.50
CA LYS A 261 -1.46 -31.00 -1.57
C LYS A 261 -1.90 -29.71 -2.27
N VAL A 262 -3.19 -29.56 -2.56
CA VAL A 262 -3.74 -28.34 -3.20
C VAL A 262 -3.62 -27.14 -2.27
N ALA A 263 -3.90 -27.34 -0.97
CA ALA A 263 -3.74 -26.31 0.06
C ALA A 263 -2.27 -25.92 0.27
N ALA A 264 -1.34 -26.88 0.23
CA ALA A 264 0.09 -26.59 0.35
C ALA A 264 0.59 -25.66 -0.77
N TRP A 265 0.17 -25.88 -2.01
CA TRP A 265 0.53 -24.98 -3.13
C TRP A 265 -0.13 -23.60 -3.01
N ALA A 266 -1.40 -23.54 -2.57
CA ALA A 266 -2.06 -22.27 -2.30
C ALA A 266 -1.33 -21.48 -1.21
N PHE A 267 -0.95 -22.14 -0.10
CA PHE A 267 -0.14 -21.56 0.96
C PHE A 267 1.21 -21.04 0.44
N ALA A 268 1.90 -21.83 -0.39
CA ALA A 268 3.17 -21.41 -0.98
C ALA A 268 3.03 -20.13 -1.83
N GLY A 269 1.92 -19.97 -2.58
CA GLY A 269 1.62 -18.75 -3.33
C GLY A 269 1.36 -17.52 -2.44
N ILE A 270 0.68 -17.71 -1.32
CA ILE A 270 0.46 -16.63 -0.34
C ILE A 270 1.77 -16.26 0.35
N PHE A 271 2.58 -17.26 0.70
CA PHE A 271 3.91 -17.06 1.29
C PHE A 271 4.84 -16.29 0.33
N ALA A 272 4.81 -16.59 -0.97
CA ALA A 272 5.58 -15.85 -1.97
C ALA A 272 5.20 -14.35 -2.00
N ASN A 273 3.91 -14.02 -1.91
CA ASN A 273 3.45 -12.63 -1.81
C ASN A 273 3.82 -11.98 -0.47
N ALA A 274 3.72 -12.72 0.64
CA ALA A 274 4.14 -12.22 1.95
C ALA A 274 5.63 -11.89 1.97
N LEU A 275 6.45 -12.71 1.30
CA LEU A 275 7.88 -12.48 1.18
C LEU A 275 8.22 -11.26 0.32
N MET A 276 7.49 -11.03 -0.79
CA MET A 276 7.59 -9.78 -1.56
C MET A 276 7.35 -8.55 -0.68
N ASN A 277 6.24 -8.55 0.06
CA ASN A 277 5.89 -7.44 0.96
C ASN A 277 6.93 -7.26 2.08
N LEU A 278 7.47 -8.36 2.60
CA LEU A 278 8.52 -8.33 3.61
C LEU A 278 9.79 -7.65 3.07
N ILE A 279 10.23 -8.01 1.86
CA ILE A 279 11.40 -7.39 1.21
C ILE A 279 11.18 -5.88 1.06
N ALA A 280 10.05 -5.46 0.49
CA ALA A 280 9.73 -4.04 0.29
C ALA A 280 9.67 -3.27 1.62
N THR A 281 9.01 -3.83 2.63
CA THR A 281 8.89 -3.22 3.97
C THR A 281 10.24 -3.08 4.65
N ARG A 282 11.10 -4.11 4.54
CA ARG A 282 12.41 -4.09 5.15
C ARG A 282 13.35 -3.08 4.49
N ILE A 283 13.38 -3.04 3.17
CA ILE A 283 14.19 -2.03 2.44
C ILE A 283 13.69 -0.62 2.76
N GLY A 284 12.37 -0.40 2.81
CA GLY A 284 11.81 0.89 3.23
C GLY A 284 12.19 1.28 4.66
N SER A 285 12.23 0.31 5.58
CA SER A 285 12.71 0.53 6.95
C SER A 285 14.21 0.84 7.02
N GLU A 286 15.03 0.21 6.18
CA GLU A 286 16.48 0.47 6.12
C GLU A 286 16.80 1.82 5.48
N ALA A 287 16.05 2.21 4.44
CA ALA A 287 16.14 3.54 3.85
C ALA A 287 15.79 4.62 4.90
N ASN A 288 14.71 4.44 5.66
CA ASN A 288 14.35 5.36 6.73
C ASN A 288 15.46 5.46 7.80
N GLY A 289 16.03 4.34 8.23
CA GLY A 289 17.14 4.33 9.18
C GLY A 289 18.36 5.11 8.67
N ALA A 290 18.71 4.94 7.39
CA ALA A 290 19.80 5.68 6.76
C ALA A 290 19.50 7.20 6.68
N GLY A 291 18.26 7.58 6.39
CA GLY A 291 17.83 8.99 6.36
C GLY A 291 17.92 9.64 7.73
N ASN A 292 17.45 8.94 8.77
CA ASN A 292 17.55 9.43 10.15
C ASN A 292 19.00 9.65 10.59
N LEU A 293 19.93 8.77 10.18
CA LEU A 293 21.36 8.95 10.46
C LEU A 293 21.98 10.14 9.71
N ALA A 294 21.46 10.46 8.52
CA ALA A 294 21.89 11.60 7.72
C ALA A 294 21.18 12.92 8.12
N GLY A 295 20.12 12.85 8.92
CA GLY A 295 19.23 13.99 9.19
C GLY A 295 18.38 14.39 7.97
N GLU A 296 18.23 13.50 6.99
CA GLU A 296 17.53 13.74 5.73
C GLU A 296 16.28 12.87 5.61
N PHE A 297 15.30 13.33 4.82
CA PHE A 297 14.11 12.56 4.54
C PHE A 297 14.36 11.57 3.39
N TYR A 298 14.26 10.27 3.68
CA TYR A 298 14.23 9.23 2.64
C TYR A 298 12.87 8.54 2.58
N PRO A 299 12.37 8.20 1.36
CA PRO A 299 11.11 7.48 1.19
C PRO A 299 11.07 6.16 1.98
N ALA A 300 10.05 6.03 2.84
CA ALA A 300 9.92 4.94 3.81
C ALA A 300 8.66 4.08 3.63
N THR A 301 8.52 3.05 4.48
CA THR A 301 7.45 2.04 4.44
C THR A 301 6.05 2.62 4.51
N SER A 302 5.85 3.69 5.28
CA SER A 302 4.59 4.45 5.37
C SER A 302 4.10 4.95 4.00
N LEU A 303 4.98 5.59 3.21
CA LEU A 303 4.65 6.09 1.87
C LEU A 303 4.24 4.95 0.94
N PHE A 304 4.93 3.82 1.02
CA PHE A 304 4.53 2.60 0.32
C PHE A 304 3.11 2.18 0.73
N GLY A 305 2.82 2.07 2.03
CA GLY A 305 1.48 1.72 2.52
C GLY A 305 0.38 2.67 2.05
N TYR A 306 0.64 3.98 2.03
CA TYR A 306 -0.29 4.99 1.52
C TYR A 306 -0.49 4.86 -0.01
N ALA A 307 0.59 4.72 -0.78
CA ALA A 307 0.51 4.53 -2.22
C ALA A 307 -0.24 3.24 -2.59
N THR A 308 0.03 2.13 -1.88
CA THR A 308 -0.66 0.85 -2.08
C THR A 308 -2.17 1.01 -1.89
N MET A 309 -2.61 1.82 -0.93
CA MET A 309 -4.04 2.06 -0.70
C MET A 309 -4.73 2.72 -1.90
N LEU A 310 -4.10 3.73 -2.50
CA LEU A 310 -4.58 4.38 -3.73
C LEU A 310 -4.55 3.40 -4.90
N TYR A 311 -3.45 2.66 -5.03
CA TYR A 311 -3.24 1.62 -6.04
C TYR A 311 -4.24 0.46 -5.97
N MET A 312 -4.81 0.14 -4.80
CA MET A 312 -5.83 -0.91 -4.65
C MET A 312 -7.21 -0.52 -5.18
N LEU A 313 -7.47 0.77 -5.46
CA LEU A 313 -8.79 1.23 -5.91
C LEU A 313 -9.24 0.57 -7.22
N PRO A 314 -8.44 0.57 -8.31
CA PRO A 314 -8.83 -0.04 -9.58
C PRO A 314 -9.06 -1.55 -9.43
N GLN A 315 -8.19 -2.21 -8.67
CA GLN A 315 -8.27 -3.65 -8.40
C GLN A 315 -9.60 -4.00 -7.71
N SER A 316 -9.94 -3.29 -6.64
CA SER A 316 -11.10 -3.60 -5.82
C SER A 316 -12.42 -3.25 -6.51
N LEU A 317 -12.46 -2.15 -7.27
CA LEU A 317 -13.67 -1.68 -7.93
C LEU A 317 -13.99 -2.49 -9.19
N VAL A 318 -12.99 -2.70 -10.04
CA VAL A 318 -13.17 -3.27 -11.38
C VAL A 318 -12.80 -4.75 -11.39
N THR A 319 -11.54 -5.06 -11.07
CA THR A 319 -10.97 -6.40 -11.30
C THR A 319 -11.72 -7.46 -10.50
N ILE A 320 -11.98 -7.23 -9.21
CA ILE A 320 -12.71 -8.20 -8.37
C ILE A 320 -14.16 -8.36 -8.84
N SER A 321 -14.86 -7.26 -9.15
CA SER A 321 -16.27 -7.26 -9.54
C SER A 321 -16.49 -8.00 -10.87
N VAL A 322 -15.73 -7.63 -11.90
CA VAL A 322 -15.80 -8.25 -13.24
C VAL A 322 -15.36 -9.71 -13.17
N SER A 323 -14.26 -9.99 -12.48
CA SER A 323 -13.78 -11.36 -12.32
C SER A 323 -14.81 -12.24 -11.61
N THR A 324 -15.52 -11.74 -10.60
CA THR A 324 -16.51 -12.55 -9.88
C THR A 324 -17.70 -12.91 -10.77
N ALA A 325 -18.19 -11.95 -11.58
CA ALA A 325 -19.31 -12.18 -12.50
C ALA A 325 -18.95 -13.19 -13.60
N VAL A 326 -17.74 -13.09 -14.17
CA VAL A 326 -17.29 -13.97 -15.25
C VAL A 326 -16.75 -15.32 -14.71
N PHE A 327 -16.29 -15.36 -13.46
CA PHE A 327 -15.76 -16.58 -12.83
C PHE A 327 -16.77 -17.72 -12.77
N THR A 328 -18.05 -17.44 -12.52
CA THR A 328 -19.07 -18.49 -12.50
C THR A 328 -19.24 -19.15 -13.87
N ALA A 329 -19.18 -18.36 -14.94
CA ALA A 329 -19.22 -18.87 -16.32
C ALA A 329 -17.95 -19.67 -16.66
N MET A 330 -16.77 -19.13 -16.33
CA MET A 330 -15.49 -19.82 -16.51
C MET A 330 -15.44 -21.15 -15.74
N ALA A 331 -15.89 -21.18 -14.48
CA ALA A 331 -15.94 -22.41 -13.69
C ALA A 331 -16.88 -23.46 -14.30
N TYR A 332 -18.03 -23.03 -14.82
CA TYR A 332 -18.95 -23.93 -15.51
C TYR A 332 -18.31 -24.53 -16.78
N HIS A 333 -17.78 -23.71 -17.68
CA HIS A 333 -17.15 -24.20 -18.91
C HIS A 333 -15.87 -25.02 -18.62
N ALA A 334 -15.11 -24.67 -17.58
CA ALA A 334 -13.96 -25.46 -17.13
C ALA A 334 -14.38 -26.86 -16.65
N THR A 335 -15.46 -26.99 -15.88
CA THR A 335 -15.96 -28.31 -15.44
C THR A 335 -16.47 -29.18 -16.60
N GLN A 336 -16.93 -28.56 -17.69
CA GLN A 336 -17.36 -29.25 -18.91
C GLN A 336 -16.21 -29.53 -19.89
N ASN A 337 -14.98 -29.09 -19.58
CA ASN A 337 -13.83 -29.10 -20.49
C ASN A 337 -14.10 -28.37 -21.84
N ASP A 338 -15.00 -27.39 -21.84
CA ASP A 338 -15.31 -26.56 -23.01
C ASP A 338 -14.32 -25.39 -23.10
N PHE A 339 -13.11 -25.69 -23.58
CA PHE A 339 -12.03 -24.71 -23.72
C PHE A 339 -12.33 -23.58 -24.72
N PRO A 340 -13.04 -23.80 -25.85
CA PRO A 340 -13.49 -22.71 -26.70
C PRO A 340 -14.38 -21.70 -25.97
N ALA A 341 -15.43 -22.16 -25.26
CA ALA A 341 -16.30 -21.26 -24.51
C ALA A 341 -15.56 -20.59 -23.34
N LEU A 342 -14.68 -21.33 -22.65
CA LEU A 342 -13.80 -20.77 -21.61
C LEU A 342 -12.87 -19.68 -22.15
N SER A 343 -12.38 -19.83 -23.39
CA SER A 343 -11.51 -18.84 -24.05
C SER A 343 -12.26 -17.53 -24.31
N GLU A 344 -13.52 -17.61 -24.71
CA GLU A 344 -14.37 -16.43 -24.92
C GLU A 344 -14.72 -15.72 -23.61
N ASP A 345 -15.08 -16.47 -22.56
CA ASP A 345 -15.32 -15.90 -21.23
C ASP A 345 -14.08 -15.20 -20.68
N TYR A 346 -12.92 -15.85 -20.83
CA TYR A 346 -11.64 -15.30 -20.38
C TYR A 346 -11.25 -14.04 -21.16
N LEU A 347 -11.40 -14.04 -22.48
CA LEU A 347 -11.15 -12.85 -23.31
C LEU A 347 -12.09 -11.70 -22.94
N LYS A 348 -13.38 -12.00 -22.72
CA LYS A 348 -14.36 -11.01 -22.27
C LYS A 348 -14.00 -10.42 -20.91
N ALA A 349 -13.56 -11.25 -19.96
CA ALA A 349 -13.08 -10.78 -18.65
C ALA A 349 -11.88 -9.84 -18.78
N LEU A 350 -10.90 -10.20 -19.62
CA LEU A 350 -9.72 -9.37 -19.87
C LEU A 350 -10.10 -8.03 -20.49
N ARG A 351 -10.92 -8.01 -21.53
CA ARG A 351 -11.33 -6.76 -22.22
C ARG A 351 -12.15 -5.85 -21.29
N LEU A 352 -13.16 -6.39 -20.62
CA LEU A 352 -14.00 -5.60 -19.70
C LEU A 352 -13.19 -5.03 -18.53
N SER A 353 -12.29 -5.82 -17.94
CA SER A 353 -11.49 -5.34 -16.81
C SER A 353 -10.45 -4.31 -17.26
N SER A 354 -9.71 -4.60 -18.34
CA SER A 354 -8.62 -3.74 -18.81
C SER A 354 -9.09 -2.39 -19.35
N LEU A 355 -10.29 -2.31 -19.93
CA LEU A 355 -10.90 -1.04 -20.35
C LEU A 355 -10.96 -0.01 -19.19
N PHE A 356 -11.35 -0.43 -17.99
CA PHE A 356 -11.43 0.49 -16.86
C PHE A 356 -10.12 0.57 -16.08
N THR A 357 -9.39 -0.53 -15.90
CA THR A 357 -8.16 -0.51 -15.11
C THR A 357 -7.04 0.26 -15.80
N ILE A 358 -6.93 0.21 -17.14
CA ILE A 358 -5.95 1.01 -17.90
C ILE A 358 -6.26 2.50 -17.78
N LEU A 359 -7.54 2.89 -17.87
CA LEU A 359 -7.96 4.27 -17.65
C LEU A 359 -7.58 4.76 -16.26
N LEU A 360 -7.93 3.99 -15.23
CA LEU A 360 -7.62 4.34 -13.84
C LEU A 360 -6.10 4.39 -13.60
N ALA A 361 -5.32 3.50 -14.21
CA ALA A 361 -3.86 3.55 -14.14
C ALA A 361 -3.32 4.87 -14.68
N GLY A 362 -3.80 5.31 -15.85
CA GLY A 362 -3.42 6.61 -16.40
C GLY A 362 -3.83 7.79 -15.52
N MET A 363 -5.02 7.75 -14.93
CA MET A 363 -5.49 8.78 -13.99
C MET A 363 -4.62 8.84 -12.72
N LEU A 364 -4.21 7.68 -12.18
CA LEU A 364 -3.33 7.62 -11.03
C LEU A 364 -1.92 8.14 -11.36
N ILE A 365 -1.42 7.87 -12.57
CA ILE A 365 -0.11 8.36 -13.03
C ILE A 365 -0.12 9.88 -13.24
N VAL A 366 -1.06 10.40 -14.04
CA VAL A 366 -1.13 11.83 -14.36
C VAL A 366 -1.56 12.65 -13.15
N GLY A 367 -2.47 12.12 -12.33
CA GLY A 367 -3.01 12.76 -11.15
C GLY A 367 -2.28 12.45 -9.85
N ALA A 368 -1.08 11.84 -9.90
CA ALA A 368 -0.41 11.30 -8.71
C ALA A 368 -0.19 12.36 -7.62
N LEU A 369 0.38 13.52 -7.97
CA LEU A 369 0.64 14.59 -7.02
C LEU A 369 -0.64 15.25 -6.49
N PRO A 370 -1.64 15.64 -7.33
CA PRO A 370 -2.94 16.08 -6.81
C PRO A 370 -3.61 15.07 -5.87
N LEU A 371 -3.53 13.78 -6.19
CA LEU A 371 -4.08 12.72 -5.35
C LEU A 371 -3.33 12.61 -4.02
N ALA A 372 -2.00 12.73 -4.02
CA ALA A 372 -1.20 12.82 -2.81
C ALA A 372 -1.62 14.04 -1.97
N ASN A 373 -1.74 15.23 -2.58
CA ASN A 373 -2.18 16.45 -1.90
C ASN A 373 -3.61 16.36 -1.36
N PHE A 374 -4.50 15.66 -2.05
CA PHE A 374 -5.87 15.42 -1.60
C PHE A 374 -5.93 14.42 -0.43
N THR A 375 -5.23 13.29 -0.56
CA THR A 375 -5.37 12.15 0.37
C THR A 375 -4.39 12.16 1.53
N ALA A 376 -3.35 12.98 1.42
CA ALA A 376 -2.31 13.17 2.41
C ALA A 376 -1.97 14.66 2.54
N SER A 377 -2.99 15.52 2.59
CA SER A 377 -2.88 16.98 2.64
C SER A 377 -2.09 17.54 3.83
N ALA A 378 -1.86 16.72 4.86
CA ALA A 378 -1.06 17.05 6.03
C ALA A 378 0.44 16.78 5.83
N LEU A 379 0.85 16.15 4.74
CA LEU A 379 2.25 15.92 4.43
C LEU A 379 2.92 17.19 3.86
N PRO A 380 4.19 17.45 4.20
CA PRO A 380 5.01 18.44 3.52
C PRO A 380 5.11 18.18 2.01
N PRO A 381 5.33 19.22 1.18
CA PRO A 381 5.37 19.09 -0.29
C PRO A 381 6.35 18.04 -0.81
N GLU A 382 7.55 17.97 -0.24
CA GLU A 382 8.58 16.99 -0.61
C GLU A 382 8.10 15.54 -0.42
N GLN A 383 7.36 15.30 0.67
CA GLN A 383 6.86 13.97 1.00
C GLN A 383 5.63 13.60 0.18
N ALA A 384 4.77 14.59 -0.14
CA ALA A 384 3.69 14.42 -1.08
C ALA A 384 4.23 14.08 -2.49
N GLN A 385 5.36 14.68 -2.88
CA GLN A 385 6.06 14.35 -4.12
C GLN A 385 6.61 12.92 -4.10
N ALA A 386 7.28 12.50 -3.02
CA ALA A 386 7.74 11.12 -2.86
C ALA A 386 6.59 10.10 -2.90
N LEU A 387 5.46 10.40 -2.23
CA LEU A 387 4.23 9.59 -2.31
C LEU A 387 3.72 9.49 -3.75
N ALA A 388 3.72 10.59 -4.49
CA ALA A 388 3.32 10.62 -5.89
C ALA A 388 4.24 9.76 -6.76
N THR A 389 5.56 9.82 -6.56
CA THR A 389 6.54 8.96 -7.27
C THR A 389 6.27 7.49 -7.03
N VAL A 390 6.10 7.09 -5.76
CA VAL A 390 5.78 5.70 -5.41
C VAL A 390 4.44 5.26 -6.04
N LEU A 391 3.43 6.12 -6.03
CA LEU A 391 2.14 5.84 -6.65
C LEU A 391 2.25 5.64 -8.17
N VAL A 392 3.07 6.46 -8.86
CA VAL A 392 3.34 6.30 -10.29
C VAL A 392 3.97 4.94 -10.58
N ILE A 393 5.00 4.55 -9.81
CA ILE A 393 5.70 3.27 -9.96
C ILE A 393 4.71 2.10 -9.83
N LEU A 394 3.90 2.08 -8.77
CA LEU A 394 2.91 1.01 -8.56
C LEU A 394 1.83 0.99 -9.66
N SER A 395 1.38 2.17 -10.10
CA SER A 395 0.31 2.31 -11.10
C SER A 395 0.67 1.73 -12.47
N LEU A 396 1.97 1.68 -12.82
CA LEU A 396 2.46 0.99 -14.02
C LEU A 396 2.13 -0.52 -14.02
N GLY A 397 1.92 -1.11 -12.85
CA GLY A 397 1.60 -2.53 -12.68
C GLY A 397 0.15 -2.88 -12.94
N ILE A 398 -0.77 -1.91 -12.94
CA ILE A 398 -2.23 -2.15 -13.01
C ILE A 398 -2.66 -2.94 -14.26
N PRO A 399 -2.14 -2.65 -15.48
CA PRO A 399 -2.47 -3.46 -16.65
C PRO A 399 -2.01 -4.93 -16.49
N GLY A 400 -0.80 -5.15 -15.99
CA GLY A 400 -0.27 -6.50 -15.70
C GLY A 400 -1.06 -7.21 -14.61
N GLN A 401 -1.49 -6.47 -13.57
CA GLN A 401 -2.32 -6.96 -12.48
C GLN A 401 -3.66 -7.52 -12.98
N THR A 402 -4.24 -6.89 -14.01
CA THR A 402 -5.50 -7.34 -14.62
C THR A 402 -5.33 -8.71 -15.29
N ILE A 403 -4.24 -8.89 -16.04
CA ILE A 403 -3.89 -10.17 -16.66
C ILE A 403 -3.66 -11.23 -15.58
N PHE A 404 -2.78 -10.93 -14.61
CA PHE A 404 -2.43 -11.83 -13.52
C PHE A 404 -3.65 -12.29 -12.70
N SER A 405 -4.52 -11.36 -12.32
CA SER A 405 -5.72 -11.65 -11.53
C SER A 405 -6.72 -12.52 -12.31
N THR A 406 -6.86 -12.27 -13.62
CA THR A 406 -7.75 -13.07 -14.47
C THR A 406 -7.18 -14.48 -14.68
N ASN A 407 -5.85 -14.60 -14.88
CA ASN A 407 -5.17 -15.90 -14.95
C ASN A 407 -5.44 -16.76 -13.71
N THR A 408 -5.32 -16.13 -12.54
CA THR A 408 -5.56 -16.76 -11.24
C THR A 408 -6.95 -17.40 -11.17
N ARG A 409 -7.96 -16.72 -11.72
CA ARG A 409 -9.35 -17.24 -11.78
C ARG A 409 -9.47 -18.47 -12.67
N VAL A 410 -8.81 -18.47 -13.82
CA VAL A 410 -8.81 -19.64 -14.72
C VAL A 410 -8.08 -20.82 -14.09
N PHE A 411 -6.90 -20.61 -13.50
CA PHE A 411 -6.18 -21.68 -12.80
C PHE A 411 -6.99 -22.26 -11.64
N TYR A 412 -7.68 -21.43 -10.86
CA TYR A 412 -8.57 -21.93 -9.82
C TYR A 412 -9.80 -22.67 -10.35
N SER A 413 -10.38 -22.24 -11.48
CA SER A 413 -11.46 -22.99 -12.12
C SER A 413 -11.03 -24.36 -12.65
N LEU A 414 -9.74 -24.50 -12.98
CA LEU A 414 -9.11 -25.76 -13.40
C LEU A 414 -8.50 -26.56 -12.24
N GLU A 415 -8.69 -26.11 -10.99
CA GLU A 415 -8.08 -26.68 -9.77
C GLU A 415 -6.54 -26.77 -9.81
N ASP A 416 -5.86 -25.98 -10.65
CA ASP A 416 -4.40 -26.01 -10.84
C ASP A 416 -3.69 -24.98 -9.95
N THR A 417 -3.59 -25.28 -8.65
CA THR A 417 -2.90 -24.39 -7.69
C THR A 417 -1.38 -24.42 -7.81
N ARG A 418 -0.81 -25.47 -8.43
CA ARG A 418 0.65 -25.60 -8.64
C ARG A 418 1.13 -24.60 -9.70
N THR A 419 0.45 -24.55 -10.85
CA THR A 419 0.80 -23.58 -11.89
C THR A 419 0.55 -22.15 -11.40
N GLN A 420 -0.50 -21.93 -10.62
CA GLN A 420 -0.76 -20.63 -10.00
C GLN A 420 0.40 -20.16 -9.11
N PHE A 421 0.95 -21.05 -8.27
CA PHE A 421 2.12 -20.75 -7.45
C PHE A 421 3.32 -20.34 -8.32
N LEU A 422 3.60 -21.09 -9.38
CA LEU A 422 4.70 -20.80 -10.31
C LEU A 422 4.59 -19.43 -10.96
N VAL A 423 3.38 -19.06 -11.36
CA VAL A 423 3.08 -17.75 -11.96
C VAL A 423 3.25 -16.61 -10.95
N THR A 424 3.20 -16.89 -9.65
CA THR A 424 3.38 -15.92 -8.55
C THR A 424 4.86 -15.71 -8.16
N LEU A 425 5.76 -16.66 -8.46
CA LEU A 425 7.19 -16.58 -8.10
C LEU A 425 7.94 -15.34 -8.63
N PRO A 426 7.62 -14.76 -9.80
CA PRO A 426 8.24 -13.52 -10.25
C PRO A 426 8.12 -12.37 -9.23
N ALA A 427 7.09 -12.36 -8.38
CA ALA A 427 6.84 -11.29 -7.41
C ALA A 427 7.98 -11.13 -6.37
N PRO A 428 8.28 -12.12 -5.52
CA PRO A 428 9.42 -12.02 -4.61
C PRO A 428 10.76 -12.01 -5.34
N VAL A 429 10.89 -12.66 -6.51
CA VAL A 429 12.15 -12.70 -7.26
C VAL A 429 12.52 -11.32 -7.80
N LEU A 430 11.63 -10.67 -8.57
CA LEU A 430 11.95 -9.38 -9.16
C LEU A 430 12.08 -8.29 -8.09
N THR A 431 11.17 -8.26 -7.12
CA THR A 431 11.28 -7.31 -5.99
C THR A 431 12.59 -7.48 -5.24
N GLY A 432 13.00 -8.74 -4.99
CA GLY A 432 14.29 -9.03 -4.39
C GLY A 432 15.49 -8.63 -5.25
N LEU A 433 15.45 -8.87 -6.57
CA LEU A 433 16.53 -8.46 -7.48
C LEU A 433 16.65 -6.95 -7.54
N PHE A 434 15.54 -6.23 -7.65
CA PHE A 434 15.53 -4.78 -7.64
C PHE A 434 15.95 -4.20 -6.28
N ALA A 435 15.61 -4.85 -5.16
CA ALA A 435 16.14 -4.51 -3.85
C ALA A 435 17.67 -4.65 -3.78
N LEU A 436 18.23 -5.70 -4.38
CA LEU A 436 19.69 -5.84 -4.45
C LEU A 436 20.31 -4.76 -5.34
N VAL A 437 19.74 -4.48 -6.51
CA VAL A 437 20.22 -3.41 -7.41
C VAL A 437 20.18 -2.05 -6.71
N ALA A 438 19.05 -1.72 -6.08
CA ALA A 438 18.89 -0.55 -5.23
C ALA A 438 20.03 -0.45 -4.22
N ARG A 439 20.25 -1.52 -3.46
CA ARG A 439 21.20 -1.54 -2.36
C ARG A 439 22.67 -1.43 -2.79
N PHE A 440 23.05 -2.06 -3.90
CA PHE A 440 24.44 -2.15 -4.35
C PHE A 440 24.86 -1.07 -5.35
N ALA A 441 23.90 -0.51 -6.09
CA ALA A 441 24.21 0.42 -7.17
C ALA A 441 23.76 1.85 -6.89
N LEU A 442 22.91 2.08 -5.88
CA LEU A 442 22.28 3.38 -5.65
C LEU A 442 22.41 3.86 -4.19
N PRO A 443 22.36 5.19 -3.96
CA PRO A 443 22.29 5.74 -2.61
C PRO A 443 20.94 5.43 -1.92
N PRO A 444 20.86 5.59 -0.59
CA PRO A 444 19.72 5.14 0.22
C PRO A 444 18.37 5.81 -0.09
N ASP A 445 18.39 7.02 -0.62
CA ASP A 445 17.23 7.80 -1.07
C ASP A 445 16.41 7.07 -2.16
N TYR A 446 17.07 6.33 -3.05
CA TYR A 446 16.39 5.58 -4.13
C TYR A 446 16.01 4.14 -3.78
N TRP A 447 16.39 3.64 -2.60
CA TRP A 447 16.30 2.19 -2.34
C TRP A 447 14.87 1.66 -2.41
N LEU A 448 13.92 2.37 -1.80
CA LEU A 448 12.52 1.99 -1.80
C LEU A 448 11.94 2.06 -3.21
N GLU A 449 12.10 3.19 -3.89
CA GLU A 449 11.52 3.43 -5.22
C GLU A 449 11.97 2.37 -6.22
N VAL A 450 13.26 2.07 -6.28
CA VAL A 450 13.82 1.08 -7.20
C VAL A 450 13.39 -0.34 -6.83
N THR A 451 13.33 -0.67 -5.54
CA THR A 451 12.78 -1.96 -5.07
C THR A 451 11.33 -2.15 -5.55
N LEU A 452 10.52 -1.10 -5.47
CA LEU A 452 9.11 -1.14 -5.83
C LEU A 452 8.86 -1.27 -7.33
N ILE A 453 9.84 -0.99 -8.20
CA ILE A 453 9.76 -1.31 -9.64
C ILE A 453 9.60 -2.83 -9.86
N GLY A 454 10.09 -3.66 -8.94
CA GLY A 454 9.95 -5.10 -9.00
C GLY A 454 8.49 -5.58 -8.97
N GLU A 455 7.60 -4.91 -8.24
CA GLU A 455 6.19 -5.26 -8.14
C GLU A 455 5.44 -5.15 -9.49
N PRO A 456 5.36 -3.97 -10.16
CA PRO A 456 4.63 -3.83 -11.41
C PRO A 456 5.22 -4.71 -12.52
N LEU A 457 6.55 -4.87 -12.57
CA LEU A 457 7.20 -5.78 -13.51
C LEU A 457 6.82 -7.24 -13.24
N SER A 458 6.74 -7.65 -11.97
CA SER A 458 6.37 -9.02 -11.61
C SER A 458 4.95 -9.37 -11.99
N LEU A 459 4.01 -8.42 -11.88
CA LEU A 459 2.63 -8.60 -12.28
C LEU A 459 2.52 -8.75 -13.80
N LEU A 460 3.28 -7.97 -14.57
CA LEU A 460 3.35 -8.10 -16.01
C LEU A 460 3.99 -9.43 -16.43
N VAL A 461 5.18 -9.75 -15.90
CA VAL A 461 5.91 -10.99 -16.21
C VAL A 461 5.10 -12.22 -15.80
N GLY A 462 4.57 -12.26 -14.59
CA GLY A 462 3.68 -13.32 -14.11
C GLY A 462 2.42 -13.42 -14.96
N GLY A 463 1.79 -12.30 -15.30
CA GLY A 463 0.63 -12.24 -16.20
C GLY A 463 0.92 -12.89 -17.56
N LEU A 464 2.05 -12.55 -18.19
CA LEU A 464 2.46 -13.09 -19.49
C LEU A 464 2.83 -14.58 -19.41
N ILE A 465 3.55 -15.00 -18.36
CA ILE A 465 3.86 -16.42 -18.12
C ILE A 465 2.56 -17.21 -17.94
N GLY A 466 1.63 -16.71 -17.13
CA GLY A 466 0.34 -17.35 -16.90
C GLY A 466 -0.47 -17.49 -18.20
N LEU A 467 -0.50 -16.46 -19.03
CA LEU A 467 -1.16 -16.48 -20.34
C LEU A 467 -0.53 -17.51 -21.30
N ALA A 468 0.81 -17.61 -21.31
CA ALA A 468 1.52 -18.62 -22.09
C ALA A 468 1.25 -20.05 -21.60
N LEU A 469 1.14 -20.26 -20.28
CA LEU A 469 0.82 -21.57 -19.69
C LEU A 469 -0.65 -21.94 -19.91
N LEU A 470 -1.58 -21.00 -19.84
CA LEU A 470 -2.99 -21.22 -20.16
C LEU A 470 -3.19 -21.63 -21.63
N ARG A 471 -2.38 -21.09 -22.55
CA ARG A 471 -2.36 -21.54 -23.94
C ARG A 471 -2.01 -23.02 -24.07
N ARG A 472 -1.03 -23.51 -23.29
CA ARG A 472 -0.68 -24.94 -23.27
C ARG A 472 -1.79 -25.81 -22.67
N ARG A 473 -2.70 -25.22 -21.90
CA ARG A 473 -3.83 -25.91 -21.25
C ARG A 473 -5.13 -25.89 -22.06
N GLY A 474 -5.11 -25.39 -23.29
CA GLY A 474 -6.26 -25.43 -24.19
C GLY A 474 -6.92 -24.07 -24.45
N ILE A 475 -6.46 -22.98 -23.82
CA ILE A 475 -6.96 -21.64 -24.17
C ILE A 475 -6.51 -21.27 -25.59
N SER A 476 -7.48 -20.81 -26.38
CA SER A 476 -7.31 -20.57 -27.82
C SER A 476 -6.31 -19.45 -28.12
N ALA A 477 -5.55 -19.61 -29.21
CA ALA A 477 -4.51 -18.65 -29.60
C ALA A 477 -5.05 -17.26 -29.96
N HIS A 478 -6.32 -17.16 -30.41
CA HIS A 478 -6.95 -15.88 -30.74
C HIS A 478 -7.05 -14.97 -29.51
N VAL A 479 -7.18 -15.51 -28.30
CA VAL A 479 -7.28 -14.72 -27.05
C VAL A 479 -6.08 -13.79 -26.91
N ILE A 480 -4.86 -14.28 -27.19
CA ILE A 480 -3.63 -13.50 -27.07
C ILE A 480 -3.63 -12.35 -28.07
N ARG A 481 -3.94 -12.65 -29.34
CA ARG A 481 -3.98 -11.65 -30.43
C ARG A 481 -5.04 -10.58 -30.16
N ASP A 482 -6.20 -11.01 -29.72
CA ASP A 482 -7.36 -10.16 -29.55
C ASP A 482 -7.26 -9.32 -28.26
N ALA A 483 -6.73 -9.90 -27.19
CA ALA A 483 -6.40 -9.18 -25.96
C ALA A 483 -5.26 -8.18 -26.22
N SER A 484 -4.19 -8.56 -26.92
CA SER A 484 -3.08 -7.63 -27.19
C SER A 484 -3.52 -6.45 -28.05
N SER A 485 -4.37 -6.67 -29.05
CA SER A 485 -4.96 -5.58 -29.84
C SER A 485 -5.82 -4.65 -28.99
N HIS A 486 -6.66 -5.21 -28.09
CA HIS A 486 -7.47 -4.42 -27.17
C HIS A 486 -6.60 -3.60 -26.20
N TYR A 487 -5.61 -4.24 -25.55
CA TYR A 487 -4.69 -3.58 -24.63
C TYR A 487 -3.92 -2.46 -25.33
N LEU A 488 -3.42 -2.68 -26.55
CA LEU A 488 -2.72 -1.65 -27.31
C LEU A 488 -3.61 -0.44 -27.59
N ARG A 489 -4.86 -0.65 -28.02
CA ARG A 489 -5.82 0.45 -28.27
C ARG A 489 -6.13 1.23 -26.99
N CYS A 490 -6.32 0.52 -25.87
CA CYS A 490 -6.56 1.12 -24.57
C CYS A 490 -5.32 1.90 -24.06
N LEU A 491 -4.11 1.36 -24.22
CA LEU A 491 -2.87 2.03 -23.84
C LEU A 491 -2.63 3.29 -24.69
N VAL A 492 -2.83 3.22 -26.01
CA VAL A 492 -2.72 4.39 -26.88
C VAL A 492 -3.77 5.44 -26.49
N ALA A 493 -5.02 5.02 -26.23
CA ALA A 493 -6.08 5.93 -25.82
C ALA A 493 -5.76 6.64 -24.49
N VAL A 494 -5.21 5.93 -23.49
CA VAL A 494 -4.91 6.54 -22.18
C VAL A 494 -3.72 7.48 -22.27
N VAL A 495 -2.70 7.16 -23.07
CA VAL A 495 -1.54 8.06 -23.29
C VAL A 495 -2.01 9.34 -23.98
N LEU A 496 -2.81 9.23 -25.05
CA LEU A 496 -3.34 10.39 -25.77
C LEU A 496 -4.30 11.22 -24.91
N ALA A 497 -5.10 10.59 -24.05
CA ALA A 497 -5.97 11.29 -23.10
C ALA A 497 -5.18 11.95 -21.96
N GLY A 498 -4.05 11.37 -21.58
CA GLY A 498 -3.17 11.86 -20.51
C GLY A 498 -2.43 13.15 -20.87
N ILE A 499 -2.04 13.33 -22.13
CA ILE A 499 -1.29 14.53 -22.57
C ILE A 499 -2.07 15.83 -22.29
N PRO A 500 -3.33 16.01 -22.74
CA PRO A 500 -4.11 17.21 -22.42
C PRO A 500 -4.36 17.37 -20.92
N ALA A 501 -4.62 16.28 -20.20
CA ALA A 501 -4.85 16.33 -18.76
C ALA A 501 -3.60 16.81 -18.00
N TRP A 502 -2.42 16.32 -18.39
CA TRP A 502 -1.13 16.75 -17.87
C TRP A 502 -0.85 18.22 -18.21
N LEU A 503 -1.09 18.64 -19.46
CA LEU A 503 -0.93 20.04 -19.87
C LEU A 503 -1.84 20.99 -19.10
N VAL A 504 -3.10 20.64 -18.84
CA VAL A 504 -4.00 21.48 -18.03
C VAL A 504 -3.54 21.52 -16.58
N LEU A 505 -3.06 20.40 -16.04
CA LEU A 505 -2.59 20.30 -14.66
C LEU A 505 -1.37 21.20 -14.42
N TYR A 506 -0.39 21.22 -15.33
CA TYR A 506 0.84 22.01 -15.20
C TYR A 506 0.78 23.41 -15.83
N GLY A 507 -0.13 23.63 -16.79
CA GLY A 507 -0.22 24.89 -17.54
C GLY A 507 -1.30 25.87 -17.05
N VAL A 508 -2.32 25.39 -16.32
CA VAL A 508 -3.42 26.23 -15.82
C VAL A 508 -3.36 26.44 -14.30
N PHE A 509 -2.75 25.51 -13.58
CA PHE A 509 -2.58 25.61 -12.14
C PHE A 509 -1.10 25.89 -11.82
N GLU A 510 -0.79 27.11 -11.40
CA GLU A 510 0.54 27.41 -10.85
C GLU A 510 0.85 26.47 -9.67
N VAL A 511 2.14 26.15 -9.52
CA VAL A 511 2.64 25.46 -8.33
C VAL A 511 2.29 26.36 -7.15
N PRO A 512 1.50 25.88 -6.18
CA PRO A 512 1.03 26.73 -5.11
C PRO A 512 2.22 27.26 -4.27
N ASP A 513 2.30 28.57 -4.03
CA ASP A 513 3.22 29.23 -3.06
C ASP A 513 3.30 28.49 -1.71
N GLU A 514 4.41 28.57 -0.97
CA GLU A 514 4.66 27.80 0.26
C GLU A 514 3.68 28.05 1.45
N ASN A 515 2.70 28.95 1.31
CA ASN A 515 1.79 29.40 2.37
C ASN A 515 0.43 28.67 2.46
N TYR A 516 0.23 27.51 1.84
CA TYR A 516 -1.08 26.84 1.88
C TYR A 516 -1.38 26.12 3.20
N THR A 517 -2.61 26.30 3.68
CA THR A 517 -3.11 25.51 4.81
C THR A 517 -3.41 24.07 4.38
N ILE A 518 -3.46 23.14 5.35
CA ILE A 518 -3.88 21.73 5.10
C ILE A 518 -5.22 21.65 4.35
N ALA A 519 -6.14 22.59 4.62
CA ALA A 519 -7.43 22.67 3.96
C ALA A 519 -7.29 23.05 2.48
N ASP A 520 -6.44 24.01 2.15
CA ASP A 520 -6.26 24.45 0.78
C ASP A 520 -5.53 23.41 -0.06
N THR A 521 -4.51 22.75 0.50
CA THR A 521 -3.82 21.61 -0.14
C THR A 521 -4.81 20.49 -0.45
N PHE A 522 -5.73 20.21 0.47
CA PHE A 522 -6.80 19.24 0.28
C PHE A 522 -7.75 19.63 -0.86
N PHE A 523 -8.31 20.86 -0.84
CA PHE A 523 -9.27 21.30 -1.84
C PHE A 523 -8.64 21.45 -3.23
N SER A 524 -7.43 21.98 -3.30
CA SER A 524 -6.63 22.08 -4.52
C SER A 524 -6.38 20.70 -5.12
N GLY A 525 -5.88 19.76 -4.31
CA GLY A 525 -5.68 18.38 -4.73
C GLY A 525 -6.98 17.74 -5.25
N PHE A 526 -8.08 17.90 -4.52
CA PHE A 526 -9.38 17.34 -4.87
C PHE A 526 -9.89 17.85 -6.24
N ILE A 527 -9.87 19.16 -6.45
CA ILE A 527 -10.33 19.78 -7.71
C ILE A 527 -9.44 19.35 -8.88
N ARG A 528 -8.11 19.37 -8.71
CA ARG A 528 -7.15 18.95 -9.74
C ARG A 528 -7.33 17.47 -10.08
N SER A 529 -7.55 16.58 -9.09
CA SER A 529 -7.86 15.17 -9.32
C SER A 529 -9.18 14.96 -10.07
N LEU A 530 -10.24 15.70 -9.73
CA LEU A 530 -11.52 15.63 -10.45
C LEU A 530 -11.37 16.08 -11.91
N LEU A 531 -10.61 17.14 -12.14
CA LEU A 531 -10.36 17.67 -13.47
C LEU A 531 -9.58 16.68 -14.33
N VAL A 532 -8.50 16.06 -13.81
CA VAL A 532 -7.77 14.99 -14.49
C VAL A 532 -8.71 13.83 -14.82
N GLY A 533 -9.51 13.39 -13.84
CA GLY A 533 -10.49 12.33 -14.03
C GLY A 533 -11.51 12.65 -15.13
N PHE A 534 -12.02 13.87 -15.18
CA PHE A 534 -12.99 14.30 -16.18
C PHE A 534 -12.40 14.38 -17.59
N ILE A 535 -11.24 15.02 -17.74
CA ILE A 535 -10.56 15.17 -19.04
C ILE A 535 -10.13 13.80 -19.57
N MET A 536 -9.40 13.03 -18.76
CA MET A 536 -8.90 11.73 -19.18
C MET A 536 -10.05 10.76 -19.45
N GLY A 537 -11.07 10.71 -18.58
CA GLY A 537 -12.22 9.85 -18.75
C GLY A 537 -12.96 10.13 -20.06
N SER A 538 -13.28 11.41 -20.32
CA SER A 538 -14.01 11.82 -21.53
C SER A 538 -13.21 11.52 -22.80
N LEU A 539 -11.93 11.89 -22.84
CA LEU A 539 -11.07 11.66 -24.00
C LEU A 539 -10.80 10.16 -24.22
N TYR A 540 -10.58 9.40 -23.15
CA TYR A 540 -10.34 7.96 -23.23
C TYR A 540 -11.55 7.21 -23.81
N PHE A 541 -12.76 7.47 -23.32
CA PHE A 541 -13.97 6.82 -23.87
C PHE A 541 -14.25 7.26 -25.31
N PHE A 542 -13.97 8.51 -25.67
CA PHE A 542 -14.05 8.97 -27.05
C PHE A 542 -13.03 8.26 -27.95
N LEU A 543 -11.77 8.19 -27.55
CA LEU A 543 -10.70 7.56 -28.33
C LEU A 543 -10.90 6.04 -28.45
N THR A 544 -11.30 5.35 -27.39
CA THR A 544 -11.61 3.92 -27.45
C THR A 544 -12.83 3.62 -28.34
N TRP A 545 -13.81 4.52 -28.39
CA TRP A 545 -14.89 4.47 -29.37
C TRP A 545 -14.37 4.63 -30.81
N VAL A 546 -13.49 5.62 -31.07
CA VAL A 546 -12.84 5.83 -32.38
C VAL A 546 -11.99 4.62 -32.79
N PHE A 547 -11.25 4.02 -31.87
CA PHE A 547 -10.40 2.84 -32.10
C PHE A 547 -11.17 1.52 -32.23
N ASN A 548 -12.50 1.57 -32.30
CA ASN A 548 -13.35 0.40 -32.45
C ASN A 548 -13.16 -0.63 -31.32
N VAL A 549 -13.07 -0.17 -30.07
CA VAL A 549 -13.16 -1.07 -28.92
C VAL A 549 -14.61 -1.57 -28.80
N THR A 550 -14.79 -2.88 -28.94
CA THR A 550 -16.09 -3.57 -29.00
C THR A 550 -16.98 -3.22 -27.81
N GLU A 551 -16.42 -3.24 -26.61
CA GLU A 551 -17.13 -3.06 -25.35
C GLU A 551 -17.78 -1.67 -25.24
N VAL A 552 -17.08 -0.64 -25.74
CA VAL A 552 -17.59 0.73 -25.75
C VAL A 552 -18.69 0.88 -26.80
N ARG A 553 -18.50 0.31 -28.01
CA ARG A 553 -19.51 0.36 -29.06
C ARG A 553 -20.80 -0.36 -28.66
N ASP A 554 -20.71 -1.52 -28.04
CA ASP A 554 -21.88 -2.28 -27.58
C ASP A 554 -22.65 -1.51 -26.50
N THR A 555 -21.94 -0.83 -25.61
CA THR A 555 -22.56 0.02 -24.58
C THR A 555 -23.27 1.23 -25.20
N VAL A 556 -22.60 1.94 -26.12
CA VAL A 556 -23.19 3.08 -26.83
C VAL A 556 -24.41 2.65 -27.66
N LYS A 557 -24.34 1.51 -28.35
CA LYS A 557 -25.45 0.96 -29.13
C LYS A 557 -26.64 0.63 -28.24
N THR A 558 -26.41 -0.03 -27.11
CA THR A 558 -27.48 -0.35 -26.14
C THR A 558 -28.15 0.91 -25.59
N PHE A 559 -27.38 1.98 -25.37
CA PHE A 559 -27.91 3.26 -24.92
C PHE A 559 -28.70 3.96 -26.03
N ALA A 560 -28.17 3.99 -27.25
CA ALA A 560 -28.84 4.54 -28.44
C ALA A 560 -30.16 3.80 -28.74
N ASP A 561 -30.19 2.48 -28.59
CA ASP A 561 -31.39 1.65 -28.78
C ASP A 561 -32.44 1.91 -27.69
N LYS A 562 -32.02 2.22 -26.45
CA LYS A 562 -32.92 2.60 -25.35
C LYS A 562 -33.48 4.00 -25.51
N VAL A 563 -32.68 4.96 -25.96
CA VAL A 563 -33.09 6.36 -26.17
C VAL A 563 -33.87 6.53 -27.48
N GLY A 564 -33.56 5.73 -28.50
CA GLY A 564 -34.27 5.69 -29.79
C GLY A 564 -35.63 5.02 -29.73
N ARG A 565 -35.93 4.24 -28.68
CA ARG A 565 -37.29 3.78 -28.37
C ARG A 565 -38.11 4.96 -27.83
N ARG A 566 -38.75 5.71 -28.74
CA ARG A 566 -39.95 6.48 -28.39
C ARG A 566 -40.93 5.54 -27.67
N PRO A 567 -41.63 5.98 -26.60
CA PRO A 567 -42.68 5.17 -26.02
C PRO A 567 -43.72 4.95 -27.11
N ALA A 568 -43.81 3.74 -27.65
CA ALA A 568 -44.94 3.37 -28.48
C ALA A 568 -46.16 3.56 -27.58
N GLY A 569 -46.96 4.58 -27.91
CA GLY A 569 -48.25 4.78 -27.29
C GLY A 569 -49.01 3.46 -27.33
N THR A 570 -49.72 3.20 -26.24
CA THR A 570 -50.72 2.16 -26.05
C THR A 570 -51.41 1.77 -27.36
N ALA A 571 -50.84 0.79 -28.06
CA ALA A 571 -51.51 0.10 -29.14
C ALA A 571 -52.24 -1.07 -28.48
N THR A 572 -53.55 -0.88 -28.38
CA THR A 572 -54.60 -1.84 -28.05
C THR A 572 -54.26 -3.27 -28.44
N LEU A 573 -54.31 -4.18 -27.47
CA LEU A 573 -54.46 -5.60 -27.69
C LEU A 573 -55.80 -5.83 -28.43
N GLY A 574 -55.72 -5.87 -29.75
CA GLY A 574 -56.82 -6.30 -30.61
C GLY A 574 -56.73 -7.81 -30.80
N GLU A 575 -57.84 -8.48 -30.48
CA GLU A 575 -58.16 -9.85 -30.83
C GLU A 575 -57.90 -10.15 -32.31
N ASN A 576 -57.50 -11.40 -32.57
CA ASN A 576 -57.41 -12.17 -33.83
C ASN A 576 -56.03 -12.85 -33.89
N GLU A 577 -55.85 -14.17 -34.00
CA GLU A 577 -56.71 -15.23 -34.52
C GLU A 577 -56.21 -16.58 -34.01
N ARG A 578 -57.17 -17.47 -33.72
CA ARG A 578 -56.97 -18.92 -33.68
C ARG A 578 -57.00 -19.45 -35.11
N SER A 579 -55.88 -19.97 -35.60
CA SER A 579 -55.72 -20.98 -36.67
C SER A 579 -54.22 -21.03 -37.00
N ALA A 580 -53.54 -22.13 -37.20
CA ALA A 580 -53.96 -23.47 -37.57
C ALA A 580 -52.99 -24.50 -36.98
N MET A 581 -53.57 -25.59 -36.49
CA MET A 581 -52.88 -26.85 -36.19
C MET A 581 -53.43 -27.87 -37.18
N SER A 582 -52.67 -28.16 -38.24
CA SER A 582 -52.65 -29.44 -38.97
C SER A 582 -51.88 -29.28 -40.27
N THR A 583 -50.80 -30.04 -40.46
CA THR A 583 -50.66 -31.01 -41.56
C THR A 583 -49.36 -31.78 -41.40
N ASP A 584 -49.54 -33.09 -41.24
CA ASP A 584 -48.75 -34.20 -41.76
C ASP A 584 -47.56 -33.91 -42.68
N THR A 585 -46.44 -34.61 -42.42
CA THR A 585 -45.85 -35.49 -43.44
C THR A 585 -44.93 -36.54 -42.82
N SER A 586 -45.15 -37.77 -43.26
CA SER A 586 -44.58 -39.04 -42.84
C SER A 586 -43.26 -39.39 -43.52
N ALA A 587 -42.46 -40.17 -42.78
CA ALA A 587 -41.48 -41.21 -43.16
C ALA A 587 -41.19 -41.54 -44.64
N THR A 588 -39.88 -41.61 -44.95
CA THR A 588 -39.12 -42.62 -45.75
C THR A 588 -37.67 -42.10 -45.79
N GLU A 589 -36.61 -42.78 -45.37
CA GLU A 589 -36.07 -44.02 -45.93
C GLU A 589 -35.01 -44.61 -44.98
N SER A 590 -35.11 -45.92 -44.75
CA SER A 590 -34.04 -46.76 -44.21
C SER A 590 -33.85 -47.92 -45.18
N ALA A 591 -32.67 -48.03 -45.80
CA ALA A 591 -31.93 -49.28 -46.06
C ALA A 591 -30.91 -49.12 -47.21
N SER A 592 -29.62 -49.25 -46.91
CA SER A 592 -28.72 -50.12 -47.68
C SER A 592 -27.41 -50.36 -46.91
N TRP A 593 -27.43 -51.28 -45.96
CA TRP A 593 -26.23 -51.90 -45.41
C TRP A 593 -25.85 -53.09 -46.30
N LYS A 594 -24.77 -52.96 -47.10
CA LYS A 594 -23.87 -54.04 -47.55
C LYS A 594 -22.83 -53.50 -48.55
N ALA A 595 -21.66 -53.13 -48.03
CA ALA A 595 -20.32 -53.34 -48.61
C ALA A 595 -19.31 -52.51 -47.79
N GLY A 596 -18.43 -53.16 -47.04
CA GLY A 596 -17.33 -52.45 -46.36
C GLY A 596 -16.74 -53.07 -45.10
N THR A 597 -17.11 -54.28 -44.69
CA THR A 597 -16.64 -54.89 -43.43
C THR A 597 -15.28 -55.60 -43.52
N ARG A 598 -14.35 -55.10 -44.35
CA ARG A 598 -12.94 -55.54 -44.30
C ARG A 598 -11.90 -54.42 -44.20
N ASN A 599 -12.27 -53.15 -44.41
CA ASN A 599 -11.36 -52.00 -44.26
C ASN A 599 -11.65 -51.12 -43.04
N VAL A 600 -12.83 -51.23 -42.41
CA VAL A 600 -13.18 -50.41 -41.23
C VAL A 600 -12.46 -50.87 -39.96
N PHE A 601 -12.19 -52.17 -39.82
CA PHE A 601 -11.48 -52.70 -38.65
C PHE A 601 -9.98 -52.37 -38.68
N SER A 602 -9.33 -52.38 -39.84
CA SER A 602 -7.90 -52.03 -39.95
C SER A 602 -7.64 -50.54 -39.72
N GLN A 603 -8.51 -49.66 -40.21
CA GLN A 603 -8.47 -48.22 -39.90
C GLN A 603 -8.78 -47.94 -38.43
N SER A 604 -9.82 -48.56 -37.86
CA SER A 604 -10.14 -48.39 -36.43
C SER A 604 -9.03 -48.87 -35.48
N PHE A 605 -8.33 -49.96 -35.81
CA PHE A 605 -7.18 -50.41 -35.03
C PHE A 605 -5.93 -49.55 -35.24
N ALA A 606 -5.75 -48.97 -36.44
CA ALA A 606 -4.68 -48.00 -36.70
C ALA A 606 -4.93 -46.69 -35.93
N ASP A 607 -6.16 -46.17 -35.96
CA ASP A 607 -6.59 -44.97 -35.23
C ASP A 607 -6.51 -45.19 -33.71
N ALA A 608 -6.87 -46.40 -33.22
CA ALA A 608 -6.73 -46.75 -31.81
C ALA A 608 -5.26 -46.88 -31.37
N ARG A 609 -4.36 -47.39 -32.24
CA ARG A 609 -2.92 -47.40 -31.98
C ARG A 609 -2.32 -46.00 -32.01
N GLN A 610 -2.74 -45.17 -32.96
CA GLN A 610 -2.32 -43.78 -33.09
C GLN A 610 -2.76 -43.00 -31.84
N ALA A 611 -4.02 -43.13 -31.42
CA ALA A 611 -4.53 -42.52 -30.20
C ALA A 611 -3.83 -43.04 -28.93
N ALA A 612 -3.45 -44.32 -28.89
CA ALA A 612 -2.66 -44.87 -27.79
C ALA A 612 -1.22 -44.33 -27.77
N GLN A 613 -0.57 -44.20 -28.93
CA GLN A 613 0.77 -43.60 -29.06
C GLN A 613 0.76 -42.09 -28.77
N ASP A 614 -0.28 -41.37 -29.19
CA ASP A 614 -0.48 -39.96 -28.89
C ASP A 614 -0.74 -39.76 -27.39
N ASN A 615 -1.48 -40.66 -26.75
CA ASN A 615 -1.66 -40.66 -25.30
C ASN A 615 -0.35 -40.99 -24.56
N ASP A 616 0.43 -41.96 -25.03
CA ASP A 616 1.72 -42.34 -24.43
C ASP A 616 2.78 -41.25 -24.60
N ASN A 617 2.78 -40.56 -25.75
CA ASN A 617 3.59 -39.37 -26.00
C ASN A 617 3.10 -38.18 -25.16
N ALA A 618 1.80 -37.96 -25.02
CA ALA A 618 1.25 -36.93 -24.14
C ALA A 618 1.59 -37.18 -22.68
N VAL A 619 1.59 -38.44 -22.23
CA VAL A 619 2.03 -38.85 -20.88
C VAL A 619 3.52 -38.64 -20.69
N LYS A 620 4.36 -38.94 -21.69
CA LYS A 620 5.81 -38.67 -21.66
C LYS A 620 6.12 -37.18 -21.66
N VAL A 621 5.44 -36.39 -22.48
CA VAL A 621 5.54 -34.92 -22.50
C VAL A 621 5.08 -34.34 -21.16
N ALA A 622 3.96 -34.80 -20.59
CA ALA A 622 3.50 -34.39 -19.26
C ALA A 622 4.49 -34.78 -18.14
N ALA A 623 5.18 -35.92 -18.27
CA ALA A 623 6.21 -36.35 -17.33
C ALA A 623 7.49 -35.51 -17.45
N GLU A 624 7.92 -35.14 -18.65
CA GLU A 624 9.04 -34.21 -18.88
C GLU A 624 8.70 -32.79 -18.46
N GLU A 625 7.52 -32.28 -18.80
CA GLU A 625 7.02 -30.99 -18.33
C GLU A 625 6.93 -30.97 -16.80
N SER A 626 6.52 -32.07 -16.16
CA SER A 626 6.52 -32.18 -14.70
C SER A 626 7.93 -32.08 -14.11
N LYS A 627 8.95 -32.71 -14.72
CA LYS A 627 10.35 -32.63 -14.30
C LYS A 627 10.94 -31.23 -14.51
N LEU A 628 10.68 -30.60 -15.65
CA LEU A 628 11.09 -29.22 -15.94
C LEU A 628 10.44 -28.24 -14.95
N THR A 629 9.15 -28.42 -14.70
CA THR A 629 8.37 -27.63 -13.74
C THR A 629 8.92 -27.79 -12.32
N VAL A 630 9.30 -28.99 -11.88
CA VAL A 630 9.95 -29.21 -10.57
C VAL A 630 11.30 -28.50 -10.50
N LYS A 631 12.13 -28.54 -11.55
CA LYS A 631 13.41 -27.83 -11.60
C LYS A 631 13.24 -26.32 -11.53
N ILE A 632 12.29 -25.76 -12.28
CA ILE A 632 11.97 -24.32 -12.26
C ILE A 632 11.46 -23.90 -10.88
N VAL A 633 10.56 -24.67 -10.25
CA VAL A 633 10.13 -24.45 -8.86
C VAL A 633 11.33 -24.43 -7.93
N ALA A 634 12.19 -25.45 -7.99
CA ALA A 634 13.32 -25.59 -7.08
C ALA A 634 14.32 -24.44 -7.23
N VAL A 635 14.63 -24.03 -8.46
CA VAL A 635 15.51 -22.89 -8.74
C VAL A 635 14.87 -21.58 -8.30
N GLY A 636 13.58 -21.36 -8.58
CA GLY A 636 12.86 -20.16 -8.15
C GLY A 636 12.79 -20.04 -6.63
N VAL A 637 12.48 -21.13 -5.92
CA VAL A 637 12.46 -21.18 -4.45
C VAL A 637 13.87 -20.97 -3.88
N ALA A 638 14.89 -21.61 -4.45
CA ALA A 638 16.28 -21.42 -4.01
C ALA A 638 16.74 -19.97 -4.20
N LEU A 639 16.43 -19.35 -5.35
CA LEU A 639 16.76 -17.95 -5.63
C LEU A 639 16.05 -17.01 -4.65
N VAL A 640 14.77 -17.25 -4.39
CA VAL A 640 13.98 -16.50 -3.41
C VAL A 640 14.59 -16.62 -2.00
N CYS A 641 14.96 -17.83 -1.58
CA CYS A 641 15.61 -18.05 -0.28
C CYS A 641 16.98 -17.36 -0.20
N ILE A 642 17.80 -17.44 -1.25
CA ILE A 642 19.11 -16.77 -1.30
C ILE A 642 18.94 -15.26 -1.20
N ILE A 643 18.05 -14.66 -1.99
CA ILE A 643 17.81 -13.21 -1.96
C ILE A 643 17.28 -12.80 -0.59
N ALA A 644 16.29 -13.53 -0.05
CA ALA A 644 15.76 -13.25 1.27
C ALA A 644 16.85 -13.32 2.35
N LEU A 645 17.73 -14.32 2.31
CA LEU A 645 18.85 -14.48 3.25
C LEU A 645 19.92 -13.38 3.09
N VAL A 646 20.24 -12.98 1.86
CA VAL A 646 21.19 -11.88 1.59
C VAL A 646 20.65 -10.56 2.10
N VAL A 647 19.38 -10.26 1.81
CA VAL A 647 18.70 -9.10 2.37
C VAL A 647 18.71 -9.25 3.91
N TRP A 648 18.44 -10.44 4.47
CA TRP A 648 18.37 -10.72 5.92
C TRP A 648 19.64 -10.47 6.72
N PHE A 649 20.74 -11.08 6.31
CA PHE A 649 21.99 -11.03 7.05
C PHE A 649 22.84 -9.81 6.70
N TRP A 650 22.22 -8.81 6.05
CA TRP A 650 22.88 -7.57 5.70
C TRP A 650 23.20 -6.76 6.97
N PRO A 651 24.45 -6.25 7.14
CA PRO A 651 24.82 -5.45 8.29
C PRO A 651 23.92 -4.20 8.39
N ARG A 652 23.42 -3.92 9.61
CA ARG A 652 22.71 -2.67 9.89
C ARG A 652 23.62 -1.50 9.52
N PRO A 653 23.10 -0.39 8.93
CA PRO A 653 23.83 0.85 8.96
C PRO A 653 24.04 1.20 10.44
N GLN A 654 25.23 0.90 10.94
CA GLN A 654 25.63 1.41 12.24
C GLN A 654 25.76 2.91 12.06
N ALA A 655 25.19 3.69 12.98
CA ALA A 655 25.80 4.97 13.27
C ALA A 655 27.29 4.66 13.42
N THR A 656 28.16 5.33 12.69
CA THR A 656 29.57 5.39 13.03
C THR A 656 29.64 6.01 14.42
N THR A 657 29.39 5.20 15.46
CA THR A 657 30.02 5.43 16.74
C THR A 657 31.49 5.33 16.39
N ALA A 658 32.21 6.43 16.52
CA ALA A 658 33.65 6.43 16.63
C ALA A 658 34.02 5.55 17.85
N ASN A 659 33.98 4.25 17.64
CA ASN A 659 34.50 3.21 18.50
C ASN A 659 35.53 2.48 17.64
N GLU A 660 36.54 3.21 17.18
CA GLU A 660 37.83 2.57 16.98
C GLU A 660 38.26 2.11 18.38
N THR A 661 38.22 0.80 18.55
CA THR A 661 38.84 0.10 19.66
C THR A 661 40.26 0.62 19.85
N LEU A 662 40.54 1.23 21.00
CA LEU A 662 41.89 1.56 21.46
C LEU A 662 42.77 0.30 21.36
N ASP A 663 43.60 0.24 20.32
CA ASP A 663 44.74 -0.66 20.26
C ASP A 663 45.79 -0.13 21.25
N LEU A 664 45.91 -0.80 22.40
CA LEU A 664 46.87 -0.49 23.46
C LEU A 664 48.23 -1.18 23.23
N SER A 665 48.61 -1.40 21.97
CA SER A 665 49.95 -1.85 21.61
C SER A 665 50.85 -0.63 21.36
N PRO A 666 52.00 -0.48 22.04
CA PRO A 666 52.87 0.68 21.86
C PRO A 666 53.58 0.55 20.50
N GLN A 667 53.04 1.21 19.48
CA GLN A 667 53.76 1.44 18.24
C GLN A 667 54.48 2.80 18.31
N SER A 668 55.77 2.71 17.98
CA SER A 668 56.79 3.74 17.84
C SER A 668 56.28 5.18 17.62
N GLU A 669 56.74 6.06 18.52
CA GLU A 669 56.54 7.50 18.56
C GLU A 669 56.59 8.17 17.16
N LEU A 670 55.42 8.47 16.63
CA LEU A 670 55.24 9.70 15.85
C LEU A 670 54.94 10.80 16.87
N LYS A 671 55.87 11.75 16.97
CA LYS A 671 55.73 12.96 17.78
C LYS A 671 54.57 13.79 17.20
N VAL A 672 53.35 13.50 17.65
CA VAL A 672 52.22 14.42 17.50
C VAL A 672 52.49 15.54 18.48
N VAL A 673 52.88 16.70 17.95
CA VAL A 673 52.78 17.95 18.71
C VAL A 673 51.29 18.10 19.03
N PRO A 674 50.86 18.16 20.30
CA PRO A 674 49.45 18.39 20.60
C PRO A 674 49.05 19.70 19.96
N ASP A 675 48.01 19.65 19.13
CA ASP A 675 47.33 20.84 18.62
C ASP A 675 46.97 21.70 19.85
N ALA A 676 47.44 22.94 19.87
CA ALA A 676 47.29 23.80 21.03
C ALA A 676 45.80 23.93 21.38
N ALA A 677 45.47 23.97 22.68
CA ALA A 677 44.09 24.21 23.10
C ALA A 677 43.58 25.52 22.45
N PRO A 678 42.35 25.54 21.89
CA PRO A 678 41.84 26.71 21.18
C PRO A 678 41.93 27.95 22.06
N ALA A 679 42.60 28.99 21.57
CA ALA A 679 42.82 30.23 22.31
C ALA A 679 41.80 31.28 21.90
N PRO A 680 41.42 32.24 22.78
CA PRO A 680 40.52 33.32 22.42
C PRO A 680 41.08 34.14 21.26
N LEU A 681 40.29 34.26 20.19
CA LEU A 681 40.58 35.11 19.05
C LEU A 681 40.05 36.52 19.31
N PRO A 682 40.79 37.58 18.95
CA PRO A 682 40.32 38.95 19.10
C PRO A 682 39.17 39.23 18.12
N ILE A 683 38.07 39.79 18.63
CA ILE A 683 36.97 40.30 17.81
C ILE A 683 37.25 41.78 17.51
N ALA A 684 37.43 42.12 16.24
CA ALA A 684 37.75 43.48 15.78
C ALA A 684 36.53 44.41 15.84
N GLY A 685 35.32 43.85 15.75
CA GLY A 685 34.08 44.62 15.93
C GLY A 685 32.84 43.74 15.77
N VAL A 686 31.70 44.28 16.18
CA VAL A 686 30.40 43.62 16.01
C VAL A 686 29.38 44.64 15.54
N THR A 687 28.53 44.24 14.59
CA THR A 687 27.49 45.09 14.02
C THR A 687 26.15 44.38 14.14
N SER A 688 25.14 45.08 14.64
CA SER A 688 23.78 44.58 14.62
C SER A 688 23.24 44.50 13.19
N ILE A 689 22.49 43.46 12.91
CA ILE A 689 21.91 43.19 11.59
C ILE A 689 20.43 42.85 11.73
N SER A 690 19.63 43.42 10.84
CA SER A 690 18.19 43.15 10.69
C SER A 690 17.87 42.89 9.22
N GLY A 691 16.93 41.99 8.96
CA GLY A 691 16.46 41.68 7.61
C GLY A 691 15.83 42.88 6.88
N LYS A 692 15.50 43.96 7.62
CA LYS A 692 15.11 45.27 7.08
C LYS A 692 15.76 46.36 7.93
N ASN A 693 16.22 47.46 7.32
CA ASN A 693 16.76 48.60 8.07
C ASN A 693 15.63 49.42 8.71
N ASP A 694 15.04 48.87 9.77
CA ASP A 694 13.83 49.38 10.44
C ASP A 694 14.10 49.92 11.86
N GLY A 695 15.32 49.74 12.39
CA GLY A 695 15.78 50.28 13.67
C GLY A 695 15.39 49.46 14.91
N TRP A 696 14.95 48.20 14.72
CA TRP A 696 14.45 47.33 15.81
C TRP A 696 15.57 46.54 16.51
N ASP A 697 16.80 46.76 16.09
CA ASP A 697 17.95 45.93 16.36
C ASP A 697 18.95 46.61 17.32
N ASN A 698 18.64 47.81 17.84
CA ASN A 698 19.43 48.52 18.86
C ASN A 698 20.95 48.48 18.54
N ALA A 699 21.32 48.91 17.34
CA ALA A 699 22.67 48.78 16.82
C ALA A 699 23.75 49.44 17.71
N GLU A 700 23.39 50.49 18.45
CA GLU A 700 24.24 51.14 19.43
C GLU A 700 24.62 50.25 20.63
N MET A 701 23.84 49.20 20.91
CA MET A 701 24.12 48.23 21.98
C MET A 701 24.99 47.05 21.49
N ALA A 702 25.25 46.91 20.18
CA ALA A 702 25.99 45.77 19.64
C ALA A 702 27.37 45.56 20.32
N PRO A 703 28.17 46.60 20.63
CA PRO A 703 29.45 46.44 21.31
C PRO A 703 29.36 45.76 22.68
N LEU A 704 28.19 45.76 23.33
CA LEU A 704 27.97 45.09 24.63
C LEU A 704 28.00 43.56 24.52
N ALA A 705 27.87 42.99 23.32
CA ALA A 705 27.92 41.55 23.13
C ALA A 705 29.37 40.99 23.11
N ILE A 706 30.39 41.86 23.16
CA ILE A 706 31.81 41.50 23.06
C ILE A 706 32.68 42.28 24.07
N ASP A 707 32.08 42.86 25.11
CA ASP A 707 32.78 43.75 26.06
C ASP A 707 33.40 43.02 27.25
N GLY A 708 33.29 41.69 27.30
CA GLY A 708 33.82 40.85 28.37
C GLY A 708 32.98 40.86 29.65
N LYS A 709 31.77 41.41 29.61
CA LYS A 709 30.90 41.61 30.78
C LYS A 709 29.54 40.93 30.57
N PRO A 710 29.33 39.70 31.08
CA PRO A 710 28.08 38.96 30.90
C PRO A 710 26.83 39.65 31.50
N GLU A 711 27.00 40.65 32.37
CA GLU A 711 25.92 41.47 32.92
C GLU A 711 25.35 42.51 31.93
N THR A 712 26.09 42.84 30.87
CA THR A 712 25.64 43.70 29.77
C THR A 712 25.21 42.85 28.58
N SER A 713 24.31 43.38 27.74
CA SER A 713 23.83 42.63 26.59
C SER A 713 23.34 43.54 25.47
N TRP A 714 23.61 43.11 24.24
CA TRP A 714 22.86 43.55 23.09
C TRP A 714 21.49 42.86 23.09
N ARG A 715 20.45 43.58 22.67
CA ARG A 715 19.09 43.04 22.59
C ARG A 715 18.29 43.70 21.49
N THR A 716 17.39 42.95 20.88
CA THR A 716 16.38 43.47 19.96
C THR A 716 15.22 44.13 20.72
N ASP A 717 14.35 44.84 20.01
CA ASP A 717 13.06 45.24 20.57
C ASP A 717 12.14 44.04 20.82
N ALA A 718 11.20 44.19 21.77
CA ALA A 718 10.29 43.11 22.11
C ALA A 718 9.20 42.97 21.04
N MET A 719 9.12 41.78 20.46
CA MET A 719 8.14 41.43 19.44
C MET A 719 6.89 40.79 20.03
N ARG A 720 5.79 40.87 19.26
CA ARG A 720 4.49 40.29 19.62
C ARG A 720 4.39 38.80 19.32
N THR A 721 5.25 38.26 18.45
CA THR A 721 5.24 36.87 17.98
C THR A 721 6.66 36.32 17.93
N SER A 722 6.84 35.01 18.15
CA SER A 722 8.15 34.35 17.96
C SER A 722 8.48 34.17 16.47
N THR A 723 7.46 33.90 15.67
CA THR A 723 7.59 33.67 14.23
C THR A 723 7.89 34.98 13.50
N LEU A 724 8.96 34.96 12.71
CA LEU A 724 9.37 36.04 11.83
C LEU A 724 8.85 35.76 10.41
N VAL A 725 8.29 36.78 9.74
CA VAL A 725 7.64 36.67 8.42
C VAL A 725 8.37 37.59 7.42
N ASP A 726 8.40 37.22 6.13
CA ASP A 726 9.07 37.95 5.03
C ASP A 726 10.62 37.93 5.07
N GLY A 727 11.25 36.84 5.50
CA GLY A 727 12.72 36.75 5.61
C GLY A 727 13.31 37.69 6.68
N ARG A 728 12.46 38.19 7.58
CA ARG A 728 12.90 38.95 8.76
C ARG A 728 13.72 38.03 9.65
N GLY A 729 14.90 38.48 10.00
CA GLY A 729 15.76 37.88 11.03
C GLY A 729 16.53 38.99 11.72
N PHE A 730 17.05 38.69 12.89
CA PHE A 730 17.86 39.61 13.68
C PHE A 730 19.11 38.91 14.16
N GLY A 731 20.20 39.64 14.26
CA GLY A 731 21.47 39.01 14.58
C GLY A 731 22.60 39.98 14.80
N LEU A 732 23.80 39.40 14.91
CA LEU A 732 25.05 40.11 15.03
C LEU A 732 26.04 39.60 13.97
N ALA A 733 26.62 40.52 13.21
CA ALA A 733 27.78 40.25 12.37
C ALA A 733 29.06 40.52 13.16
N ILE A 734 29.87 39.49 13.35
CA ILE A 734 31.12 39.48 14.13
C ILE A 734 32.29 39.59 13.16
N ASN A 735 33.06 40.66 13.27
CA ASN A 735 34.26 40.91 12.47
C ASN A 735 35.50 40.47 13.26
N LEU A 736 36.32 39.59 12.68
CA LEU A 736 37.53 39.02 13.28
C LEU A 736 38.81 39.71 12.81
N GLY A 737 38.71 40.76 11.97
CA GLY A 737 39.83 41.55 11.46
C GLY A 737 39.95 41.52 9.94
N GLU A 738 41.05 42.07 9.41
CA GLU A 738 41.25 42.17 7.95
C GLU A 738 41.67 40.85 7.32
N ALA A 739 42.39 39.99 8.06
CA ALA A 739 42.87 38.69 7.58
C ALA A 739 42.01 37.54 8.12
N PRO A 740 41.74 36.49 7.32
CA PRO A 740 41.06 35.29 7.79
C PRO A 740 41.81 34.60 8.93
N VAL A 741 41.07 34.15 9.93
CA VAL A 741 41.56 33.36 11.06
C VAL A 741 40.85 32.01 11.10
N LYS A 742 41.51 30.99 11.63
CA LYS A 742 40.89 29.67 11.80
C LYS A 742 40.04 29.68 13.06
N VAL A 743 38.73 29.57 12.90
CA VAL A 743 37.77 29.46 14.00
C VAL A 743 37.47 27.99 14.23
N ARG A 744 37.52 27.55 15.49
CA ARG A 744 37.17 26.19 15.91
C ARG A 744 35.94 26.13 16.79
N LYS A 745 35.70 27.18 17.57
CA LYS A 745 34.62 27.19 18.55
C LYS A 745 34.07 28.59 18.76
N VAL A 746 32.75 28.72 18.85
CA VAL A 746 32.06 29.97 19.16
C VAL A 746 31.14 29.75 20.34
N ILE A 747 31.26 30.56 21.37
CA ILE A 747 30.45 30.50 22.59
C ILE A 747 29.59 31.76 22.64
N VAL A 748 28.29 31.59 22.83
CA VAL A 748 27.31 32.67 22.92
C VAL A 748 26.58 32.57 24.26
N THR A 749 26.68 33.60 25.08
CA THR A 749 25.96 33.69 26.36
C THR A 749 24.72 34.56 26.19
N SER A 750 23.58 34.10 26.70
CA SER A 750 22.30 34.80 26.57
C SER A 750 21.46 34.68 27.83
N SER A 751 20.59 35.67 28.06
CA SER A 751 19.51 35.58 29.04
C SER A 751 18.15 35.23 28.42
N ALA A 752 18.07 35.13 27.09
CA ALA A 752 16.88 34.69 26.37
C ALA A 752 16.94 33.18 26.07
N LYS A 753 15.79 32.52 26.03
CA LYS A 753 15.66 31.06 25.87
C LYS A 753 14.71 30.67 24.74
N GLY A 754 14.98 29.55 24.09
CA GLY A 754 14.19 29.05 22.96
C GLY A 754 14.56 29.76 21.65
N GLY A 755 13.64 29.79 20.68
CA GLY A 755 13.91 30.30 19.33
C GLY A 755 15.01 29.48 18.62
N VAL A 756 15.51 30.02 17.51
CA VAL A 756 16.61 29.41 16.75
C VAL A 756 17.70 30.46 16.53
N LEU A 757 18.95 30.11 16.86
CA LEU A 757 20.13 30.90 16.57
C LEU A 757 21.09 30.11 15.69
N GLU A 758 21.35 30.63 14.50
CA GLU A 758 22.25 30.09 13.50
C GLU A 758 23.61 30.78 13.60
N LEU A 759 24.69 30.01 13.53
CA LEU A 759 26.03 30.51 13.26
C LEU A 759 26.35 30.27 11.78
N ARG A 760 26.66 31.34 11.05
CA ARG A 760 26.92 31.30 9.61
C ARG A 760 28.27 31.91 9.25
N GLN A 761 28.91 31.34 8.24
CA GLN A 761 30.03 31.96 7.54
C GLN A 761 29.46 32.80 6.39
N THR A 762 29.11 34.05 6.71
CA THR A 762 28.59 35.02 5.76
C THR A 762 28.88 36.45 6.23
N THR A 763 28.40 37.45 5.50
CA THR A 763 28.58 38.87 5.79
C THR A 763 27.30 39.53 6.27
N ALA A 764 27.42 40.74 6.83
CA ALA A 764 26.28 41.54 7.27
C ALA A 764 25.30 41.91 6.13
N GLN A 765 25.77 41.91 4.87
CA GLN A 765 24.96 42.24 3.70
C GLN A 765 24.09 41.06 3.22
N ASP A 766 24.47 39.83 3.57
CA ASP A 766 23.72 38.60 3.24
C ASP A 766 23.64 37.68 4.47
N PRO A 767 22.95 38.11 5.54
CA PRO A 767 23.02 37.47 6.85
C PRO A 767 22.37 36.09 6.91
N SER A 768 21.40 35.82 6.03
CA SER A 768 20.78 34.51 5.84
C SER A 768 21.48 33.64 4.79
N GLY A 769 22.44 34.20 4.05
CA GLY A 769 23.23 33.49 3.06
C GLY A 769 24.44 32.76 3.65
N GLY A 770 25.29 32.23 2.77
CA GLY A 770 26.55 31.55 3.13
C GLY A 770 26.40 30.18 3.79
N ALA A 771 27.53 29.60 4.21
CA ALA A 771 27.59 28.26 4.80
C ALA A 771 27.08 28.29 6.26
N LEU A 772 26.12 27.41 6.58
CA LEU A 772 25.63 27.21 7.94
C LEU A 772 26.64 26.37 8.73
N LEU A 773 27.21 26.95 9.79
CA LEU A 773 28.20 26.30 10.65
C LEU A 773 27.55 25.59 11.85
N GLY A 774 26.35 26.00 12.23
CA GLY A 774 25.53 25.32 13.23
C GLY A 774 24.23 26.07 13.50
N SER A 775 23.21 25.35 13.97
CA SER A 775 21.90 25.91 14.34
C SER A 775 21.46 25.29 15.64
N LEU A 776 21.26 26.11 16.67
CA LEU A 776 20.95 25.66 18.03
C LEU A 776 19.88 26.57 18.65
N PRO A 777 18.98 26.02 19.50
CA PRO A 777 18.07 26.85 20.27
C PRO A 777 18.86 27.67 21.30
N LEU A 778 18.40 28.89 21.57
CA LEU A 778 19.08 29.76 22.52
C LEU A 778 18.89 29.23 23.95
N ALA A 779 19.98 29.12 24.69
CA ALA A 779 20.04 28.75 26.09
C ALA A 779 20.92 29.75 26.87
N ASP A 780 21.10 29.55 28.17
CA ASP A 780 21.94 30.42 29.00
C ASP A 780 23.38 30.53 28.44
N THR A 781 23.88 29.45 27.83
CA THR A 781 25.11 29.43 27.04
C THR A 781 24.95 28.43 25.89
N VAL A 782 25.20 28.89 24.67
CA VAL A 782 25.21 28.08 23.45
C VAL A 782 26.65 27.97 22.97
N THR A 783 27.07 26.76 22.60
CA THR A 783 28.44 26.50 22.15
C THR A 783 28.40 25.80 20.80
N TYR A 784 28.95 26.45 19.78
CA TYR A 784 29.16 25.88 18.46
C TYR A 784 30.60 25.35 18.39
N GLU A 785 30.77 24.03 18.42
CA GLU A 785 32.05 23.37 18.15
C GLU A 785 32.08 22.92 16.69
N LEU A 786 33.07 23.40 15.94
CA LEU A 786 33.20 23.14 14.50
C LEU A 786 34.01 21.87 14.28
N ALA A 787 33.48 20.95 13.47
CA ALA A 787 34.12 19.66 13.18
C ALA A 787 35.50 19.84 12.51
N GLU A 788 35.64 20.87 11.68
CA GLU A 788 36.91 21.31 11.10
C GLU A 788 37.10 22.82 11.32
N PRO A 789 38.34 23.32 11.52
CA PRO A 789 38.58 24.74 11.67
C PRO A 789 38.16 25.52 10.41
N VAL A 790 37.29 26.50 10.55
CA VAL A 790 36.79 27.33 9.46
C VAL A 790 37.65 28.58 9.33
N GLU A 791 38.29 28.77 8.18
CA GLU A 791 39.08 29.97 7.90
C GLU A 791 38.17 31.11 7.43
N THR A 792 38.00 32.13 8.27
CA THR A 792 37.12 33.27 7.98
C THR A 792 37.57 34.53 8.72
N ASN A 793 37.26 35.70 8.17
CA ASN A 793 37.41 36.99 8.84
C ASN A 793 36.08 37.55 9.36
N GLN A 794 34.95 36.88 9.08
CA GLN A 794 33.63 37.31 9.49
C GLN A 794 32.71 36.12 9.80
N LEU A 795 31.88 36.29 10.81
CA LEU A 795 30.83 35.34 11.20
C LEU A 795 29.52 36.10 11.43
N VAL A 796 28.41 35.40 11.28
CA VAL A 796 27.08 35.95 11.56
C VAL A 796 26.34 35.03 12.52
N LEU A 797 25.86 35.60 13.62
CA LEU A 797 24.84 35.01 14.48
C LEU A 797 23.48 35.50 13.98
N TRP A 798 22.62 34.60 13.52
CA TRP A 798 21.36 34.95 12.89
C TRP A 798 20.19 34.21 13.53
N SER A 799 19.20 34.95 14.02
CA SER A 799 18.00 34.36 14.59
C SER A 799 16.87 34.35 13.57
N THR A 800 16.42 33.14 13.22
CA THR A 800 15.31 32.87 12.30
C THR A 800 13.98 32.70 13.02
N GLU A 801 14.01 32.48 14.34
CA GLU A 801 12.86 32.47 15.23
C GLU A 801 13.21 33.17 16.55
N MET A 802 12.38 34.11 16.99
CA MET A 802 12.68 34.95 18.14
C MET A 802 12.59 34.16 19.47
N PRO A 803 13.66 34.19 20.29
CA PRO A 803 13.66 33.56 21.61
C PRO A 803 12.82 34.37 22.61
N THR A 804 12.50 33.77 23.75
CA THR A 804 11.77 34.44 24.83
C THR A 804 12.76 35.08 25.80
N GLY A 805 12.66 36.40 25.99
CA GLY A 805 13.50 37.13 26.95
C GLY A 805 13.02 36.99 28.40
N PRO A 806 13.81 37.44 29.40
CA PRO A 806 13.48 37.33 30.83
C PRO A 806 12.14 37.95 31.26
N GLY A 807 11.60 38.88 30.47
CA GLY A 807 10.30 39.53 30.70
C GLY A 807 9.10 38.86 30.01
N GLY A 808 9.29 37.69 29.40
CA GLY A 808 8.23 36.91 28.72
C GLY A 808 7.87 37.39 27.30
N GLY A 809 8.44 38.49 26.83
CA GLY A 809 8.31 38.94 25.43
C GLY A 809 9.31 38.25 24.49
N PHE A 810 8.96 38.13 23.21
CA PHE A 810 9.84 37.55 22.19
C PHE A 810 10.94 38.57 21.83
N ARG A 811 12.18 38.29 22.23
CA ARG A 811 13.32 39.20 22.14
C ARG A 811 14.62 38.41 22.12
N LEU A 812 15.40 38.58 21.06
CA LEU A 812 16.79 38.13 21.01
C LEU A 812 17.65 39.00 21.93
N THR A 813 18.43 38.36 22.80
CA THR A 813 19.40 38.99 23.70
C THR A 813 20.72 38.23 23.58
N VAL A 814 21.84 38.92 23.42
CA VAL A 814 23.18 38.32 23.39
C VAL A 814 24.05 39.09 24.38
N SER A 815 24.56 38.40 25.39
CA SER A 815 25.29 39.01 26.51
C SER A 815 26.79 38.95 26.29
N GLU A 816 27.29 37.86 25.70
CA GLU A 816 28.71 37.72 25.40
C GLU A 816 28.90 36.78 24.20
N VAL A 817 29.90 37.05 23.37
CA VAL A 817 30.32 36.20 22.26
C VAL A 817 31.82 36.01 22.31
N GLN A 818 32.25 34.76 22.42
CA GLN A 818 33.66 34.38 22.38
C GLN A 818 33.94 33.52 21.17
N VAL A 819 35.00 33.86 20.44
CA VAL A 819 35.48 33.09 19.28
C VAL A 819 36.84 32.50 19.64
N LEU A 820 37.02 31.21 19.39
CA LEU A 820 38.20 30.42 19.76
C LEU A 820 38.75 29.75 18.50
N GLY A 821 40.07 29.74 18.33
CA GLY A 821 40.77 29.28 17.12
C GLY A 821 41.96 28.39 17.37
#